data_AF-A0A8S1AFH1-F1
#
_entry.id   AF-A0A8S1AFH1-F1
#
_cell.length_a   1.000
_cell.length_b   1.000
_cell.length_c   1.000
_cell.angle_alpha   90.00
_cell.angle_beta   90.00
_cell.angle_gamma   90.00
#
_symmetry.space_group_name_H-M   'P 1'
#
loop_
_entity.id
_entity.type
_entity.pdbx_description
1 polymer ?
#
loop_
_entity_poly.entity_id
_entity_poly.type
_entity_poly.pdbx_seq_one_letter_code
_entity_poly.pdbx_strand_id
1 'polypeptide(L)'
;MKLFSAILVLAVVGLSSQRSTPADDHYVAAVVEYIVNNNVEANKANYEALIEQAAQQNADVIVFPELTLTNATTSFTVPIHGLLREYPIPALRPDLYDGLLVTMSAAARRNAIYVVINGRESVDCRQPQQGEDCPEQQLYIFNTNVVIDRNGSVIDRYRKINLFGEATHTPALKPDLGVFTTDFGVTFGHYICFDLMFQVPAIQVVRKHNIKDIIFSTMWFSELPYLTAVQIQEAYAYTMDVNFLGAGANNVRVGSGGSGIYSGKAGALVSIMPGLPTTRLLVAKVPKVPGNVADNNYPGPIYDNPSDHDNLRMLQDPSISAHVTRPLVQGLQEFTIVDKDVSCRFRVRLNNKSNTAIQYRALATDGSHTYSRREIGVASCLLVACKIDEPTSCPYRFNHTEEATIEELEIEMNTYGQKYNRSLECEDVVYFPLSFRYNKFPLSPENFTYGSTKLNNKSDFPECEIPSKNDISIFQNDVLNLNAKETLIYKLIRSQNELVAFGIWGRLYNRDKDHNKGVTDEDIEKFETILNHIYGESIEAGAFSGVRTYSGLASGGTRICAVFACTGEFKDTCGNRFQIYEDESTAIFEDLTIVATMPRPVVMPDFDVDDSVIFPVSASVSIMPLEPRDYTYYRNSTGHDIVYTLSLNTVSADLYTFGVWGRLFTSDGEDPHPPVDDPSSATVHLLSRSLFMSILIWLTYYHKINIQY
;
A
#
# COMPACT_ATOMS: atom_id res chain seq x y z
N MET A 1 -16.06 10.52 64.53
CA MET A 1 -15.94 11.39 63.34
C MET A 1 -14.56 11.21 62.67
N LYS A 2 -14.16 9.95 62.40
CA LYS A 2 -12.81 9.58 61.89
C LYS A 2 -12.89 8.39 60.90
N LEU A 3 -13.90 8.37 60.03
CA LEU A 3 -14.05 7.30 59.04
C LEU A 3 -14.57 7.77 57.67
N PHE A 4 -14.55 9.08 57.41
CA PHE A 4 -15.03 9.64 56.13
C PHE A 4 -13.93 10.26 55.24
N SER A 5 -12.68 10.33 55.71
CA SER A 5 -11.57 10.90 54.93
C SER A 5 -10.72 9.87 54.18
N ALA A 6 -10.93 8.57 54.38
CA ALA A 6 -10.16 7.51 53.72
C ALA A 6 -10.78 7.00 52.40
N ILE A 7 -12.07 7.29 52.16
CA ILE A 7 -12.80 6.80 50.97
C ILE A 7 -12.72 7.80 49.81
N LEU A 8 -12.38 9.08 50.07
CA LEU A 8 -12.28 10.10 49.03
C LEU A 8 -10.93 10.13 48.28
N VAL A 9 -9.91 9.41 48.76
CA VAL A 9 -8.60 9.31 48.08
C VAL A 9 -8.54 8.13 47.11
N LEU A 10 -9.46 7.17 47.20
CA LEU A 10 -9.55 6.01 46.30
C LEU A 10 -10.51 6.22 45.11
N ALA A 11 -11.20 7.37 45.04
CA ALA A 11 -12.14 7.71 43.97
C ALA A 11 -11.60 8.75 42.96
N VAL A 12 -10.32 9.13 43.08
CA VAL A 12 -9.59 10.00 42.12
C VAL A 12 -8.43 9.23 41.48
N VAL A 13 -8.59 7.92 41.28
CA VAL A 13 -7.94 7.24 40.16
C VAL A 13 -8.92 7.41 39.00
N GLY A 14 -9.00 8.64 38.48
CA GLY A 14 -9.52 8.82 37.14
C GLY A 14 -8.73 7.87 36.24
N LEU A 15 -9.40 7.26 35.27
CA LEU A 15 -8.78 6.58 34.14
C LEU A 15 -7.88 7.60 33.43
N SER A 16 -6.69 7.85 33.99
CA SER A 16 -5.63 8.56 33.32
C SER A 16 -5.12 7.56 32.30
N SER A 17 -5.42 7.78 31.02
CA SER A 17 -4.65 7.20 29.93
C SER A 17 -3.18 7.47 30.25
N GLN A 18 -2.46 6.44 30.71
CA GLN A 18 -1.09 6.60 31.16
C GLN A 18 -0.24 6.72 29.90
N ARG A 19 0.02 7.98 29.52
CA ARG A 19 0.90 8.32 28.42
C ARG A 19 2.32 7.94 28.77
N SER A 20 3.07 7.56 27.75
CA SER A 20 4.47 7.23 27.92
C SER A 20 5.26 8.47 28.33
N THR A 21 6.25 8.23 29.18
CA THR A 21 7.18 9.20 29.74
C THR A 21 8.59 8.83 29.31
N PRO A 22 9.59 9.72 29.44
CA PRO A 22 10.98 9.39 29.15
C PRO A 22 11.53 8.17 29.92
N ALA A 23 10.99 7.89 31.11
CA ALA A 23 11.45 6.79 31.97
C ALA A 23 10.85 5.43 31.61
N ASP A 24 9.75 5.38 30.84
CA ASP A 24 9.16 4.13 30.40
C ASP A 24 10.08 3.42 29.41
N ASP A 25 10.03 2.09 29.40
CA ASP A 25 10.81 1.22 28.53
C ASP A 25 10.19 1.05 27.13
N HIS A 26 8.94 1.47 26.96
CA HIS A 26 8.20 1.43 25.70
C HIS A 26 7.39 2.71 25.47
N TYR A 27 6.89 2.86 24.25
CA TYR A 27 5.82 3.77 23.88
C TYR A 27 4.75 3.00 23.09
N VAL A 28 3.58 3.59 22.87
CA VAL A 28 2.53 2.97 22.04
C VAL A 28 2.48 3.69 20.69
N ALA A 29 2.65 2.95 19.61
CA ALA A 29 2.59 3.49 18.26
C ALA A 29 1.34 3.00 17.52
N ALA A 30 0.80 3.87 16.68
CA ALA A 30 -0.24 3.56 15.72
C ALA A 30 0.23 3.85 14.29
N VAL A 31 -0.03 2.94 13.37
CA VAL A 31 0.14 3.17 11.92
C VAL A 31 -1.16 2.85 11.21
N VAL A 32 -1.44 3.59 10.14
CA VAL A 32 -2.68 3.43 9.38
C VAL A 32 -2.35 2.87 8.01
N GLU A 33 -2.97 1.75 7.66
CA GLU A 33 -3.18 1.37 6.27
C GLU A 33 -4.44 2.10 5.81
N TYR A 34 -4.35 2.92 4.75
CA TYR A 34 -5.45 3.82 4.38
C TYR A 34 -5.87 3.66 2.92
N ILE A 35 -7.16 3.40 2.68
CA ILE A 35 -7.69 3.31 1.31
C ILE A 35 -7.58 4.67 0.62
N VAL A 36 -6.95 4.71 -0.55
CA VAL A 36 -6.87 5.96 -1.33
C VAL A 36 -8.28 6.40 -1.72
N ASN A 37 -8.61 7.66 -1.45
CA ASN A 37 -9.88 8.27 -1.81
C ASN A 37 -9.63 9.70 -2.31
N ASN A 38 -10.28 10.09 -3.40
CA ASN A 38 -10.11 11.40 -4.03
C ASN A 38 -10.82 12.54 -3.26
N ASN A 39 -11.79 12.21 -2.39
CA ASN A 39 -12.52 13.17 -1.58
C ASN A 39 -11.71 13.59 -0.34
N VAL A 40 -11.12 14.79 -0.41
CA VAL A 40 -10.28 15.36 0.66
C VAL A 40 -11.04 15.61 1.95
N GLU A 41 -12.32 16.00 1.89
CA GLU A 41 -13.13 16.25 3.08
C GLU A 41 -13.45 14.94 3.82
N ALA A 42 -13.74 13.87 3.08
CA ALA A 42 -13.90 12.53 3.63
C ALA A 42 -12.58 12.04 4.25
N ASN A 43 -11.44 12.24 3.58
CA ASN A 43 -10.13 11.89 4.13
C ASN A 43 -9.84 12.62 5.43
N LYS A 44 -10.09 13.93 5.47
CA LYS A 44 -9.94 14.75 6.67
C LYS A 44 -10.78 14.22 7.83
N ALA A 45 -12.07 13.93 7.61
CA ALA A 45 -12.95 13.38 8.63
C ALA A 45 -12.52 11.99 9.11
N ASN A 46 -12.09 11.12 8.19
CA ASN A 46 -11.58 9.78 8.53
C ASN A 46 -10.30 9.85 9.35
N TYR A 47 -9.38 10.77 9.02
CA TYR A 47 -8.15 10.98 9.77
C TYR A 47 -8.45 11.42 11.20
N GLU A 48 -9.38 12.37 11.40
CA GLU A 48 -9.81 12.77 12.74
C GLU A 48 -10.34 11.59 13.56
N ALA A 49 -11.20 10.76 12.96
CA ALA A 49 -11.76 9.58 13.62
C ALA A 49 -10.69 8.54 13.97
N LEU A 50 -9.70 8.33 13.09
CA LEU A 50 -8.58 7.41 13.32
C LEU A 50 -7.63 7.91 14.41
N ILE A 51 -7.38 9.23 14.47
CA ILE A 51 -6.61 9.86 15.55
C ILE A 51 -7.30 9.62 16.91
N GLU A 52 -8.62 9.80 16.96
CA GLU A 52 -9.40 9.54 18.18
C GLU A 52 -9.34 8.05 18.57
N GLN A 53 -9.54 7.13 17.61
CA GLN A 53 -9.47 5.68 17.87
C GLN A 53 -8.09 5.22 18.34
N ALA A 54 -7.01 5.79 17.79
CA ALA A 54 -5.65 5.49 18.25
C ALA A 54 -5.41 5.98 19.67
N ALA A 55 -5.87 7.19 19.99
CA ALA A 55 -5.76 7.74 21.35
C ALA A 55 -6.59 6.94 22.38
N GLN A 56 -7.77 6.43 22.00
CA GLN A 56 -8.56 5.50 22.82
C GLN A 56 -7.81 4.19 23.13
N GLN A 57 -6.89 3.79 22.23
CA GLN A 57 -5.98 2.66 22.43
C GLN A 57 -4.65 3.06 23.11
N ASN A 58 -4.59 4.27 23.69
CA ASN A 58 -3.44 4.87 24.37
C ASN A 58 -2.20 5.05 23.48
N ALA A 59 -2.36 5.20 22.17
CA ALA A 59 -1.25 5.52 21.28
C ALA A 59 -0.63 6.89 21.63
N ASP A 60 0.71 6.94 21.67
CA ASP A 60 1.48 8.16 21.84
C ASP A 60 1.71 8.88 20.51
N VAL A 61 1.77 8.13 19.40
CA VAL A 61 1.96 8.62 18.04
C VAL A 61 1.09 7.84 17.05
N ILE A 62 0.51 8.53 16.07
CA ILE A 62 -0.16 7.95 14.90
C ILE A 62 0.47 8.44 13.60
N VAL A 63 0.75 7.51 12.69
CA VAL A 63 1.37 7.79 11.38
C VAL A 63 0.38 7.47 10.26
N PHE A 64 0.23 8.40 9.33
CA PHE A 64 -0.59 8.24 8.12
C PHE A 64 0.23 8.05 6.85
N PRO A 65 -0.35 7.43 5.81
CA PRO A 65 0.36 7.17 4.57
C PRO A 65 0.65 8.39 3.71
N GLU A 66 1.50 8.16 2.72
CA GLU A 66 1.89 9.12 1.70
C GLU A 66 0.72 9.49 0.78
N LEU A 67 0.53 10.79 0.51
CA LEU A 67 -0.38 11.36 -0.48
C LEU A 67 -1.85 10.88 -0.39
N THR A 68 -2.29 10.48 0.80
CA THR A 68 -3.67 10.05 1.05
C THR A 68 -4.55 11.12 1.70
N LEU A 69 -3.97 12.19 2.24
CA LEU A 69 -4.76 13.29 2.81
C LEU A 69 -5.29 14.24 1.73
N THR A 70 -4.45 14.55 0.74
CA THR A 70 -4.74 15.45 -0.38
C THR A 70 -4.97 14.67 -1.67
N ASN A 71 -5.59 15.29 -2.67
CA ASN A 71 -5.75 14.72 -4.01
C ASN A 71 -4.87 15.43 -5.07
N ALA A 72 -5.08 15.10 -6.36
CA ALA A 72 -4.31 15.62 -7.48
C ALA A 72 -4.38 17.15 -7.68
N THR A 73 -5.33 17.85 -7.08
CA THR A 73 -5.51 19.32 -7.21
C THR A 73 -5.39 20.08 -5.90
N THR A 74 -5.66 19.42 -4.77
CA THR A 74 -5.62 20.04 -3.45
C THR A 74 -4.20 20.05 -2.90
N SER A 75 -3.80 21.19 -2.33
CA SER A 75 -2.55 21.37 -1.61
C SER A 75 -2.78 22.25 -0.39
N PHE A 76 -1.86 22.22 0.57
CA PHE A 76 -1.88 23.08 1.75
C PHE A 76 -0.51 23.71 1.97
N THR A 77 -0.43 24.73 2.83
CA THR A 77 0.83 25.42 3.13
C THR A 77 1.35 25.02 4.51
N VAL A 78 2.67 24.87 4.64
CA VAL A 78 3.32 24.55 5.92
C VAL A 78 4.41 25.59 6.20
N PRO A 79 4.07 26.80 6.70
CA PRO A 79 5.02 27.90 6.85
C PRO A 79 5.91 27.73 8.09
N ILE A 80 6.69 26.64 8.17
CA ILE A 80 7.47 26.23 9.36
C ILE A 80 8.57 27.23 9.74
N HIS A 81 9.07 28.01 8.78
CA HIS A 81 10.05 29.07 9.01
C HIS A 81 9.45 30.47 9.17
N GLY A 82 8.15 30.61 8.90
CA GLY A 82 7.36 31.83 8.99
C GLY A 82 6.37 31.78 10.15
N LEU A 83 5.08 31.88 9.84
CA LEU A 83 3.98 31.98 10.83
C LEU A 83 4.02 30.90 11.92
N LEU A 84 4.40 29.66 11.61
CA LEU A 84 4.46 28.59 12.61
C LEU A 84 5.56 28.79 13.67
N ARG A 85 6.56 29.67 13.44
CA ARG A 85 7.50 30.05 14.50
C ARG A 85 6.87 30.95 15.56
N GLU A 86 5.93 31.80 15.17
CA GLU A 86 5.26 32.75 16.07
C GLU A 86 3.99 32.13 16.69
N TYR A 87 3.21 31.41 15.89
CA TYR A 87 1.97 30.75 16.30
C TYR A 87 2.02 29.25 15.98
N PRO A 88 2.79 28.45 16.75
CA PRO A 88 3.07 27.06 16.38
C PRO A 88 1.85 26.13 16.40
N ILE A 89 0.73 26.54 17.00
CA ILE A 89 -0.49 25.73 17.17
C ILE A 89 -1.62 26.25 16.25
N PRO A 90 -1.77 25.70 15.02
CA PRO A 90 -2.82 26.10 14.09
C PRO A 90 -4.24 26.08 14.66
N ALA A 91 -4.56 25.10 15.50
CA ALA A 91 -5.88 24.96 16.11
C ALA A 91 -6.31 26.18 16.96
N LEU A 92 -5.36 26.96 17.47
CA LEU A 92 -5.67 28.16 18.27
C LEU A 92 -5.78 29.43 17.42
N ARG A 93 -5.37 29.37 16.15
CA ARG A 93 -5.34 30.49 15.19
C ARG A 93 -5.88 30.05 13.83
N PRO A 94 -7.13 29.57 13.76
CA PRO A 94 -7.71 29.03 12.53
C PRO A 94 -7.81 30.07 11.41
N ASP A 95 -7.77 31.36 11.74
CA ASP A 95 -7.74 32.49 10.80
C ASP A 95 -6.44 32.62 10.02
N LEU A 96 -5.33 32.01 10.50
CA LEU A 96 -3.99 32.17 9.93
C LEU A 96 -3.53 31.00 9.06
N TYR A 97 -4.21 29.85 9.13
CA TYR A 97 -3.72 28.60 8.58
C TYR A 97 -4.74 27.91 7.68
N ASP A 98 -4.23 27.03 6.82
CA ASP A 98 -5.06 26.15 5.98
C ASP A 98 -5.97 25.25 6.84
N GLY A 99 -7.19 25.04 6.37
CA GLY A 99 -8.21 24.26 7.09
C GLY A 99 -7.78 22.82 7.40
N LEU A 100 -7.01 22.17 6.52
CA LEU A 100 -6.47 20.83 6.78
C LEU A 100 -5.52 20.86 7.98
N LEU A 101 -4.59 21.81 7.98
CA LEU A 101 -3.59 21.94 9.04
C LEU A 101 -4.24 22.30 10.39
N VAL A 102 -5.24 23.18 10.38
CA VAL A 102 -6.05 23.52 11.56
C VAL A 102 -6.77 22.28 12.12
N THR A 103 -7.38 21.49 11.24
CA THR A 103 -8.14 20.30 11.64
C THR A 103 -7.24 19.24 12.26
N MET A 104 -6.11 18.94 11.62
CA MET A 104 -5.14 17.96 12.13
C MET A 104 -4.51 18.43 13.45
N SER A 105 -4.18 19.73 13.57
CA SER A 105 -3.73 20.35 14.82
C SER A 105 -4.76 20.20 15.95
N ALA A 106 -6.05 20.42 15.65
CA ALA A 106 -7.12 20.31 16.63
C ALA A 106 -7.37 18.86 17.05
N ALA A 107 -7.30 17.90 16.13
CA ALA A 107 -7.41 16.48 16.40
C ALA A 107 -6.25 15.97 17.28
N ALA A 108 -5.01 16.33 16.94
CA ALA A 108 -3.82 16.03 17.74
C ALA A 108 -3.97 16.59 19.16
N ARG A 109 -4.38 17.85 19.31
CA ARG A 109 -4.54 18.53 20.60
C ARG A 109 -5.66 17.94 21.47
N ARG A 110 -6.83 17.66 20.89
CA ARG A 110 -7.99 17.10 21.64
C ARG A 110 -7.68 15.73 22.23
N ASN A 111 -6.94 14.92 21.48
CA ASN A 111 -6.57 13.57 21.86
C ASN A 111 -5.20 13.51 22.56
N ALA A 112 -4.43 14.60 22.46
CA ALA A 112 -3.07 14.79 22.92
C ALA A 112 -2.16 13.59 22.64
N ILE A 113 -2.05 13.35 21.34
CA ILE A 113 -1.30 12.32 20.62
C ILE A 113 -0.43 13.03 19.57
N TYR A 114 0.77 12.50 19.28
CA TYR A 114 1.56 12.95 18.14
C TYR A 114 0.93 12.47 16.84
N VAL A 115 0.84 13.33 15.83
CA VAL A 115 0.25 12.99 14.54
C VAL A 115 1.27 13.28 13.45
N VAL A 116 1.55 12.29 12.61
CA VAL A 116 2.34 12.47 11.38
C VAL A 116 1.44 12.25 10.17
N ILE A 117 1.24 13.32 9.40
CA ILE A 117 0.47 13.32 8.16
C ILE A 117 1.39 13.52 6.97
N ASN A 118 0.95 13.09 5.79
CA ASN A 118 1.61 13.39 4.53
C ASN A 118 0.60 13.92 3.50
N GLY A 119 1.03 14.87 2.67
CA GLY A 119 0.26 15.33 1.53
C GLY A 119 1.02 16.32 0.65
N ARG A 120 0.28 16.97 -0.25
CA ARG A 120 0.81 17.95 -1.19
C ARG A 120 0.95 19.32 -0.52
N GLU A 121 2.19 19.71 -0.27
CA GLU A 121 2.52 21.05 0.21
C GLU A 121 2.74 21.99 -0.99
N SER A 122 2.16 23.20 -0.94
CA SER A 122 2.45 24.25 -1.92
C SER A 122 3.23 25.42 -1.32
N VAL A 123 4.17 25.95 -2.09
CA VAL A 123 4.94 27.16 -1.77
C VAL A 123 4.95 28.08 -2.97
N ASP A 124 4.33 29.25 -2.83
CA ASP A 124 4.26 30.24 -3.90
C ASP A 124 5.45 31.21 -3.85
N CYS A 125 6.53 30.87 -4.57
CA CYS A 125 7.73 31.71 -4.67
C CYS A 125 7.59 32.89 -5.66
N ARG A 126 6.40 33.15 -6.22
CA ARG A 126 6.11 34.41 -6.93
C ARG A 126 5.97 35.59 -5.95
N GLN A 127 5.78 35.28 -4.67
CA GLN A 127 5.78 36.22 -3.55
C GLN A 127 6.99 35.93 -2.64
N PRO A 128 7.53 36.93 -1.92
CA PRO A 128 8.58 36.68 -0.92
C PRO A 128 8.11 35.71 0.16
N GLN A 129 8.80 34.57 0.30
CA GLN A 129 8.52 33.56 1.33
C GLN A 129 9.56 33.63 2.45
N GLN A 130 9.11 33.81 3.69
CA GLN A 130 10.01 33.98 4.83
C GLN A 130 10.74 32.68 5.16
N GLY A 131 12.06 32.65 4.90
CA GLY A 131 12.93 31.53 5.29
C GLY A 131 12.77 30.27 4.44
N GLU A 132 11.99 30.33 3.36
CA GLU A 132 11.92 29.28 2.34
C GLU A 132 12.99 29.51 1.26
N ASP A 133 13.47 28.43 0.67
CA ASP A 133 14.34 28.49 -0.50
C ASP A 133 13.47 28.63 -1.75
N CYS A 134 13.65 29.74 -2.48
CA CYS A 134 12.89 30.10 -3.66
C CYS A 134 13.86 30.44 -4.79
N PRO A 135 14.47 29.43 -5.44
CA PRO A 135 15.48 29.66 -6.48
C PRO A 135 14.87 30.31 -7.73
N GLU A 136 13.58 30.07 -8.00
CA GLU A 136 12.86 30.65 -9.14
C GLU A 136 11.49 31.20 -8.73
N GLN A 137 10.96 32.18 -9.49
CA GLN A 137 9.65 32.80 -9.24
C GLN A 137 8.50 31.93 -9.76
N GLN A 138 8.24 30.80 -9.11
CA GLN A 138 7.19 29.86 -9.50
C GLN A 138 6.46 29.25 -8.29
N LEU A 139 5.44 28.44 -8.57
CA LEU A 139 4.78 27.61 -7.56
C LEU A 139 5.53 26.28 -7.45
N TYR A 140 6.00 25.96 -6.25
CA TYR A 140 6.56 24.64 -5.95
C TYR A 140 5.52 23.77 -5.25
N ILE A 141 5.48 22.50 -5.63
CA ILE A 141 4.61 21.48 -5.02
C ILE A 141 5.51 20.37 -4.49
N PHE A 142 5.41 20.09 -3.20
CA PHE A 142 6.23 19.08 -2.53
C PHE A 142 5.35 17.96 -1.99
N ASN A 143 5.92 16.76 -1.92
CA ASN A 143 5.37 15.67 -1.14
C ASN A 143 5.97 15.79 0.26
N THR A 144 5.14 16.08 1.26
CA THR A 144 5.61 16.56 2.55
C THR A 144 4.97 15.82 3.72
N ASN A 145 5.81 15.30 4.61
CA ASN A 145 5.45 14.90 5.96
C ASN A 145 5.37 16.12 6.87
N VAL A 146 4.37 16.17 7.73
CA VAL A 146 4.20 17.19 8.77
C VAL A 146 3.98 16.51 10.11
N VAL A 147 4.74 16.96 11.12
CA VAL A 147 4.68 16.40 12.48
C VAL A 147 3.99 17.38 13.41
N ILE A 148 2.94 16.91 14.07
CA ILE A 148 2.14 17.68 15.02
C ILE A 148 2.27 17.05 16.40
N ASP A 149 2.63 17.84 17.42
CA ASP A 149 2.77 17.38 18.80
C ASP A 149 1.43 17.22 19.53
N ARG A 150 1.47 16.71 20.77
CA ARG A 150 0.28 16.53 21.62
C ARG A 150 -0.47 17.83 21.94
N ASN A 151 0.17 19.00 21.83
CA ASN A 151 -0.47 20.30 22.05
C ASN A 151 -1.11 20.84 20.77
N GLY A 152 -0.96 20.15 19.64
CA GLY A 152 -1.37 20.61 18.32
C GLY A 152 -0.32 21.49 17.63
N SER A 153 0.90 21.58 18.16
CA SER A 153 1.97 22.39 17.57
C SER A 153 2.56 21.67 16.36
N VAL A 154 2.77 22.37 15.24
CA VAL A 154 3.57 21.83 14.13
C VAL A 154 5.04 21.99 14.50
N ILE A 155 5.74 20.88 14.71
CA ILE A 155 7.11 20.86 15.24
C ILE A 155 8.17 20.48 14.20
N ASP A 156 7.77 19.80 13.13
CA ASP A 156 8.70 19.37 12.08
C ASP A 156 8.00 19.19 10.72
N ARG A 157 8.80 19.30 9.64
CA ARG A 157 8.36 19.17 8.25
C ARG A 157 9.48 18.54 7.43
N TYR A 158 9.18 17.46 6.70
CA TYR A 158 10.12 16.82 5.79
C TYR A 158 9.54 16.75 4.38
N ARG A 159 10.30 17.24 3.39
CA ARG A 159 9.95 17.15 1.97
C ARG A 159 10.70 15.98 1.35
N LYS A 160 10.00 15.14 0.58
CA LYS A 160 10.57 13.97 -0.09
C LYS A 160 11.78 14.36 -0.94
N ILE A 161 12.90 13.66 -0.74
CA ILE A 161 14.16 13.92 -1.45
C ILE A 161 14.19 13.12 -2.75
N ASN A 162 13.78 11.85 -2.69
CA ASN A 162 13.87 10.92 -3.81
C ASN A 162 12.49 10.63 -4.40
N LEU A 163 12.16 11.32 -5.49
CA LEU A 163 10.92 11.10 -6.24
C LEU A 163 10.94 9.76 -7.01
N PHE A 164 9.82 9.05 -6.99
CA PHE A 164 9.54 7.82 -7.73
C PHE A 164 8.93 8.07 -9.13
N GLY A 165 8.81 9.32 -9.55
CA GLY A 165 8.36 9.70 -10.89
C GLY A 165 7.29 10.77 -10.89
N GLU A 166 7.07 11.40 -9.74
CA GLU A 166 6.06 12.43 -9.52
C GLU A 166 6.37 13.69 -10.32
N ALA A 167 6.01 13.71 -11.60
CA ALA A 167 6.34 14.79 -12.54
C ALA A 167 5.76 16.16 -12.12
N THR A 168 4.65 16.15 -11.37
CA THR A 168 3.99 17.34 -10.84
C THR A 168 4.55 17.80 -9.49
N HIS A 169 5.54 17.10 -8.94
CA HIS A 169 6.17 17.43 -7.67
C HIS A 169 7.63 17.86 -7.87
N THR A 170 8.08 18.69 -6.95
CA THR A 170 9.46 19.13 -6.84
C THR A 170 10.13 18.28 -5.76
N PRO A 171 11.34 17.73 -6.00
CA PRO A 171 12.13 17.15 -4.91
C PRO A 171 12.50 18.24 -3.91
N ALA A 172 12.85 17.87 -2.68
CA ALA A 172 13.35 18.82 -1.70
C ALA A 172 14.50 19.67 -2.29
N LEU A 173 14.30 21.00 -2.34
CA LEU A 173 15.29 21.94 -2.88
C LEU A 173 16.59 21.94 -2.08
N LYS A 174 16.46 21.71 -0.77
CA LYS A 174 17.56 21.47 0.15
C LYS A 174 17.25 20.20 0.97
N PRO A 175 18.08 19.16 0.90
CA PRO A 175 17.89 17.96 1.71
C PRO A 175 17.99 18.29 3.20
N ASP A 176 16.89 18.14 3.92
CA ASP A 176 16.85 18.08 5.38
C ASP A 176 16.56 16.64 5.79
N LEU A 177 17.17 16.17 6.88
CA LEU A 177 17.14 14.77 7.28
C LEU A 177 15.93 14.40 8.14
N GLY A 178 15.03 15.35 8.42
CA GLY A 178 13.70 15.11 9.01
C GLY A 178 13.77 14.42 10.37
N VAL A 179 14.09 15.18 11.43
CA VAL A 179 14.31 14.63 12.78
C VAL A 179 13.61 15.47 13.84
N PHE A 180 12.84 14.83 14.72
CA PHE A 180 12.18 15.50 15.84
C PHE A 180 12.22 14.67 17.13
N THR A 181 12.13 15.35 18.28
CA THR A 181 12.15 14.69 19.61
C THR A 181 10.79 14.84 20.30
N THR A 182 10.35 13.77 20.95
CA THR A 182 9.07 13.71 21.67
C THR A 182 9.21 13.96 23.17
N ASP A 183 8.09 14.27 23.82
CA ASP A 183 8.00 14.44 25.28
C ASP A 183 8.23 13.12 26.06
N PHE A 184 8.10 11.97 25.40
CA PHE A 184 8.38 10.65 25.95
C PHE A 184 9.81 10.15 25.69
N GLY A 185 10.72 11.04 25.28
CA GLY A 185 12.15 10.79 25.22
C GLY A 185 12.60 9.95 24.03
N VAL A 186 11.81 9.89 22.97
CA VAL A 186 12.17 9.24 21.70
C VAL A 186 12.47 10.32 20.66
N THR A 187 13.55 10.14 19.90
CA THR A 187 13.87 10.99 18.74
C THR A 187 13.58 10.19 17.48
N PHE A 188 12.64 10.66 16.67
CA PHE A 188 12.27 10.04 15.42
C PHE A 188 13.01 10.67 14.25
N GLY A 189 13.51 9.82 13.35
CA GLY A 189 13.76 10.19 11.97
C GLY A 189 12.51 9.90 11.14
N HIS A 190 12.23 10.69 10.11
CA HIS A 190 11.10 10.41 9.22
C HIS A 190 11.39 10.79 7.78
N TYR A 191 10.95 9.92 6.88
CA TYR A 191 11.14 10.07 5.44
C TYR A 191 10.08 9.28 4.67
N ILE A 192 10.05 9.42 3.35
CA ILE A 192 8.87 9.10 2.54
C ILE A 192 9.21 8.07 1.46
N CYS A 193 8.58 6.90 1.54
CA CYS A 193 8.50 5.93 0.45
C CYS A 193 9.85 5.62 -0.22
N PHE A 194 10.03 6.04 -1.48
CA PHE A 194 11.19 5.76 -2.29
C PHE A 194 12.51 6.27 -1.69
N ASP A 195 12.47 7.19 -0.72
CA ASP A 195 13.62 7.56 0.12
C ASP A 195 14.33 6.35 0.76
N LEU A 196 13.60 5.27 1.06
CA LEU A 196 14.15 4.02 1.63
C LEU A 196 15.22 3.38 0.73
N MET A 197 15.15 3.62 -0.58
CA MET A 197 16.05 3.01 -1.57
C MET A 197 17.40 3.73 -1.69
N PHE A 198 17.56 4.88 -1.03
CA PHE A 198 18.72 5.75 -1.16
C PHE A 198 19.44 5.93 0.16
N GLN A 199 20.72 6.25 0.08
CA GLN A 199 21.52 6.48 1.27
C GLN A 199 21.05 7.73 2.05
N VAL A 200 20.69 8.79 1.31
CA VAL A 200 20.08 10.00 1.85
C VAL A 200 18.58 9.95 1.58
N PRO A 201 17.72 10.01 2.61
CA PRO A 201 18.04 10.12 4.04
C PRO A 201 18.24 8.77 4.75
N ALA A 202 17.75 7.67 4.18
CA ALA A 202 17.41 6.47 4.95
C ALA A 202 18.59 5.85 5.72
N ILE A 203 19.81 5.87 5.18
CA ILE A 203 20.97 5.32 5.88
C ILE A 203 21.61 6.37 6.79
N GLN A 204 21.71 7.62 6.33
CA GLN A 204 22.38 8.69 7.08
C GLN A 204 21.62 9.10 8.34
N VAL A 205 20.29 9.13 8.31
CA VAL A 205 19.47 9.47 9.48
C VAL A 205 19.77 8.53 10.64
N VAL A 206 19.78 7.23 10.39
CA VAL A 206 20.06 6.23 11.43
C VAL A 206 21.51 6.32 11.89
N ARG A 207 22.47 6.33 10.95
CA ARG A 207 23.89 6.15 11.28
C ARG A 207 24.55 7.42 11.80
N LYS A 208 24.37 8.56 11.12
CA LYS A 208 25.01 9.82 11.51
C LYS A 208 24.38 10.44 12.77
N HIS A 209 23.07 10.28 12.95
CA HIS A 209 22.36 10.86 14.09
C HIS A 209 22.05 9.86 15.21
N ASN A 210 22.47 8.59 15.07
CA ASN A 210 22.19 7.50 16.00
C ASN A 210 20.69 7.40 16.35
N ILE A 211 19.84 7.55 15.34
CA ILE A 211 18.39 7.47 15.47
C ILE A 211 17.97 6.01 15.51
N LYS A 212 17.08 5.67 16.45
CA LYS A 212 16.61 4.30 16.67
C LYS A 212 15.14 4.09 16.35
N ASP A 213 14.41 5.16 16.04
CA ASP A 213 12.98 5.11 15.76
C ASP A 213 12.71 5.88 14.47
N ILE A 214 12.09 5.19 13.52
CA ILE A 214 11.85 5.70 12.17
C ILE A 214 10.36 5.71 11.86
N ILE A 215 9.88 6.82 11.30
CA ILE A 215 8.55 6.97 10.74
C ILE A 215 8.63 6.96 9.22
N PHE A 216 7.76 6.18 8.60
CA PHE A 216 7.77 5.93 7.17
C PHE A 216 6.37 5.99 6.57
N SER A 217 6.02 7.12 6.00
CA SER A 217 4.80 7.29 5.20
C SER A 217 5.07 6.81 3.78
N THR A 218 4.19 5.94 3.24
CA THR A 218 4.45 5.34 1.92
C THR A 218 3.21 5.01 1.11
N MET A 219 3.30 5.19 -0.20
CA MET A 219 2.47 4.58 -1.23
C MET A 219 3.39 3.65 -2.03
N TRP A 220 3.73 2.52 -1.40
CA TRP A 220 4.69 1.57 -1.96
C TRP A 220 4.02 0.69 -3.01
N PHE A 221 4.64 0.51 -4.17
CA PHE A 221 4.17 -0.44 -5.19
C PHE A 221 4.97 -1.73 -5.06
N SER A 222 4.32 -2.80 -4.63
CA SER A 222 5.02 -4.05 -4.30
C SER A 222 5.55 -4.76 -5.54
N GLU A 223 6.85 -5.03 -5.56
CA GLU A 223 7.54 -5.72 -6.64
C GLU A 223 8.27 -6.96 -6.12
N LEU A 224 7.97 -8.10 -6.72
CA LEU A 224 8.65 -9.35 -6.42
C LEU A 224 9.95 -9.47 -7.21
N PRO A 225 10.98 -10.14 -6.66
CA PRO A 225 10.97 -10.88 -5.38
C PRO A 225 11.53 -10.10 -4.18
N TYR A 226 12.01 -8.87 -4.38
CA TYR A 226 12.82 -8.16 -3.38
C TYR A 226 12.09 -7.05 -2.62
N LEU A 227 11.12 -6.39 -3.26
CA LEU A 227 10.62 -5.07 -2.86
C LEU A 227 9.12 -5.10 -2.60
N THR A 228 8.62 -6.12 -1.91
CA THR A 228 7.26 -6.05 -1.36
C THR A 228 7.26 -5.20 -0.10
N ALA A 229 6.19 -4.44 0.14
CA ALA A 229 6.16 -3.40 1.17
C ALA A 229 6.59 -3.91 2.56
N VAL A 230 5.90 -4.92 3.12
CA VAL A 230 6.21 -5.43 4.46
C VAL A 230 7.56 -6.18 4.52
N GLN A 231 8.00 -6.76 3.41
CA GLN A 231 9.29 -7.45 3.32
C GLN A 231 10.47 -6.48 3.44
N ILE A 232 10.46 -5.40 2.65
CA ILE A 232 11.57 -4.44 2.66
C ILE A 232 11.55 -3.58 3.93
N GLN A 233 10.37 -3.24 4.45
CA GLN A 233 10.24 -2.52 5.73
C GLN A 233 10.83 -3.35 6.89
N GLU A 234 10.48 -4.64 7.00
CA GLU A 234 11.03 -5.51 8.04
C GLU A 234 12.53 -5.73 7.87
N ALA A 235 13.00 -5.98 6.64
CA ALA A 235 14.42 -6.19 6.39
C ALA A 235 15.26 -4.94 6.68
N TYR A 236 14.72 -3.75 6.40
CA TYR A 236 15.35 -2.50 6.78
C TYR A 236 15.42 -2.36 8.30
N ALA A 237 14.32 -2.57 9.01
CA ALA A 237 14.28 -2.50 10.48
C ALA A 237 15.28 -3.49 11.11
N TYR A 238 15.36 -4.71 10.58
CA TYR A 238 16.28 -5.75 11.01
C TYR A 238 17.76 -5.35 10.78
N THR A 239 18.07 -4.83 9.59
CA THR A 239 19.44 -4.52 9.17
C THR A 239 19.98 -3.29 9.90
N MET A 240 19.15 -2.28 10.08
CA MET A 240 19.52 -1.02 10.74
C MET A 240 19.36 -1.06 12.26
N ASP A 241 18.73 -2.13 12.79
CA ASP A 241 18.41 -2.34 14.21
C ASP A 241 17.65 -1.14 14.81
N VAL A 242 16.53 -0.81 14.17
CA VAL A 242 15.65 0.31 14.51
C VAL A 242 14.20 -0.14 14.71
N ASN A 243 13.43 0.62 15.48
CA ASN A 243 11.98 0.60 15.39
C ASN A 243 11.55 1.31 14.11
N PHE A 244 10.58 0.74 13.39
CA PHE A 244 10.14 1.25 12.11
C PHE A 244 8.62 1.26 12.04
N LEU A 245 8.04 2.45 11.83
CA LEU A 245 6.59 2.69 11.77
C LEU A 245 6.19 2.98 10.31
N GLY A 246 5.83 1.92 9.58
CA GLY A 246 5.42 2.00 8.17
C GLY A 246 3.91 2.15 8.02
N ALA A 247 3.46 3.29 7.48
CA ALA A 247 2.05 3.56 7.16
C ALA A 247 1.86 3.60 5.63
N GLY A 248 1.12 2.62 5.12
CA GLY A 248 0.94 2.33 3.70
C GLY A 248 -0.40 2.80 3.13
N ALA A 249 -0.36 3.42 1.96
CA ALA A 249 -1.56 3.71 1.19
C ALA A 249 -2.06 2.38 0.58
N ASN A 250 -3.37 2.17 0.64
CA ASN A 250 -4.01 0.97 0.16
C ASN A 250 -4.72 1.25 -1.16
N ASN A 251 -4.18 0.66 -2.21
CA ASN A 251 -4.77 0.59 -3.52
C ASN A 251 -4.28 -0.69 -4.21
N VAL A 252 -5.04 -1.78 -3.99
CA VAL A 252 -4.68 -3.14 -4.42
C VAL A 252 -4.45 -3.27 -5.92
N ARG A 253 -5.07 -2.36 -6.69
CA ARG A 253 -5.15 -2.29 -8.16
C ARG A 253 -3.81 -1.96 -8.81
N VAL A 254 -3.06 -1.09 -8.14
CA VAL A 254 -1.70 -0.68 -8.52
C VAL A 254 -0.63 -1.43 -7.74
N GLY A 255 -1.03 -2.32 -6.83
CA GLY A 255 -0.11 -3.07 -5.97
C GLY A 255 0.36 -2.29 -4.76
N SER A 256 -0.40 -1.26 -4.37
CA SER A 256 -0.12 -0.47 -3.17
C SER A 256 -0.87 -0.99 -1.96
N GLY A 257 -0.12 -1.26 -0.90
CA GLY A 257 -0.61 -1.77 0.36
C GLY A 257 0.50 -2.44 1.15
N GLY A 258 0.40 -2.41 2.46
CA GLY A 258 1.42 -2.93 3.36
C GLY A 258 1.84 -1.93 4.41
N SER A 259 1.38 -2.17 5.64
CA SER A 259 1.68 -1.33 6.81
C SER A 259 2.19 -2.21 7.94
N GLY A 260 3.01 -1.64 8.83
CA GLY A 260 3.47 -2.37 9.99
C GLY A 260 4.31 -1.55 10.97
N ILE A 261 4.46 -2.13 12.16
CA ILE A 261 5.31 -1.67 13.24
C ILE A 261 6.33 -2.78 13.48
N TYR A 262 7.60 -2.47 13.26
CA TYR A 262 8.71 -3.42 13.35
C TYR A 262 9.69 -2.97 14.44
N SER A 263 10.37 -3.91 15.10
CA SER A 263 11.34 -3.60 16.14
C SER A 263 12.63 -4.39 15.98
N GLY A 264 13.61 -3.78 15.31
CA GLY A 264 14.95 -4.33 15.10
C GLY A 264 14.91 -5.79 14.65
N LYS A 265 15.67 -6.63 15.36
CA LYS A 265 15.75 -8.08 15.08
C LYS A 265 14.56 -8.91 15.54
N ALA A 266 13.59 -8.33 16.26
CA ALA A 266 12.35 -9.03 16.62
C ALA A 266 11.37 -9.13 15.44
N GLY A 267 11.53 -8.30 14.41
CA GLY A 267 10.65 -8.28 13.24
C GLY A 267 9.35 -7.51 13.48
N ALA A 268 8.29 -7.87 12.77
CA ALA A 268 6.97 -7.25 12.90
C ALA A 268 6.32 -7.49 14.27
N LEU A 269 6.12 -6.41 15.03
CA LEU A 269 5.22 -6.40 16.20
C LEU A 269 3.75 -6.47 15.77
N VAL A 270 3.43 -5.78 14.67
CA VAL A 270 2.19 -5.94 13.92
C VAL A 270 2.42 -5.54 12.48
N SER A 271 1.87 -6.26 11.51
CA SER A 271 1.91 -5.85 10.11
C SER A 271 0.74 -6.44 9.32
N ILE A 272 0.36 -5.80 8.23
CA ILE A 272 -0.68 -6.28 7.31
C ILE A 272 -0.22 -6.07 5.88
N MET A 273 -0.70 -6.90 4.96
CA MET A 273 -0.49 -6.72 3.53
C MET A 273 -1.80 -7.03 2.79
N PRO A 274 -2.76 -6.08 2.78
CA PRO A 274 -4.13 -6.39 2.46
C PRO A 274 -4.31 -6.80 1.01
N GLY A 275 -5.06 -7.88 0.79
CA GLY A 275 -5.47 -8.32 -0.53
C GLY A 275 -6.64 -7.52 -1.12
N LEU A 276 -7.45 -6.90 -0.26
CA LEU A 276 -8.65 -6.16 -0.62
C LEU A 276 -8.53 -4.67 -0.24
N PRO A 277 -9.27 -3.78 -0.93
CA PRO A 277 -9.35 -2.37 -0.56
C PRO A 277 -9.75 -2.20 0.90
N THR A 278 -8.94 -1.52 1.70
CA THR A 278 -9.18 -1.43 3.14
C THR A 278 -8.57 -0.22 3.82
N THR A 279 -9.17 0.16 4.95
CA THR A 279 -8.55 1.03 5.96
C THR A 279 -8.45 0.25 7.26
N ARG A 280 -7.25 0.25 7.87
CA ARG A 280 -6.95 -0.47 9.11
C ARG A 280 -6.03 0.36 10.00
N LEU A 281 -6.41 0.48 11.27
CA LEU A 281 -5.58 1.05 12.32
C LEU A 281 -4.83 -0.08 13.03
N LEU A 282 -3.49 -0.04 13.01
CA LEU A 282 -2.63 -0.99 13.70
C LEU A 282 -1.98 -0.31 14.89
N VAL A 283 -2.11 -0.90 16.08
CA VAL A 283 -1.56 -0.35 17.32
C VAL A 283 -0.69 -1.39 18.01
N ALA A 284 0.52 -1.00 18.43
CA ALA A 284 1.42 -1.88 19.16
C ALA A 284 2.24 -1.10 20.21
N LYS A 285 2.63 -1.82 21.27
CA LYS A 285 3.66 -1.36 22.21
C LYS A 285 5.03 -1.56 21.60
N VAL A 286 5.81 -0.49 21.50
CA VAL A 286 7.12 -0.47 20.85
C VAL A 286 8.19 -0.24 21.92
N PRO A 287 9.16 -1.14 22.10
CA PRO A 287 10.23 -0.95 23.07
C PRO A 287 11.15 0.17 22.60
N LYS A 288 11.54 1.09 23.49
CA LYS A 288 12.49 2.17 23.14
C LYS A 288 13.89 1.67 22.81
N VAL A 289 14.19 0.43 23.18
CA VAL A 289 15.38 -0.30 22.73
C VAL A 289 14.91 -1.31 21.68
N PRO A 290 15.22 -1.11 20.39
CA PRO A 290 14.79 -2.02 19.31
C PRO A 290 15.12 -3.49 19.64
N GLY A 291 14.18 -4.38 19.34
CA GLY A 291 14.30 -5.81 19.58
C GLY A 291 14.11 -6.26 21.05
N ASN A 292 14.10 -5.34 22.03
CA ASN A 292 13.92 -5.68 23.44
C ASN A 292 12.44 -5.82 23.81
N VAL A 293 11.78 -6.84 23.26
CA VAL A 293 10.36 -7.10 23.49
C VAL A 293 10.17 -7.92 24.76
N ALA A 294 9.63 -7.31 25.82
CA ALA A 294 9.64 -7.88 27.17
C ALA A 294 8.89 -9.22 27.33
N ASP A 295 7.82 -9.46 26.56
CA ASP A 295 6.90 -10.60 26.80
C ASP A 295 6.56 -11.45 25.55
N ASN A 296 7.14 -11.19 24.38
CA ASN A 296 6.74 -11.76 23.07
C ASN A 296 5.22 -11.73 22.79
N ASN A 297 4.45 -10.96 23.57
CA ASN A 297 3.01 -10.87 23.51
C ASN A 297 2.62 -9.67 22.65
N TYR A 298 2.82 -9.81 21.35
CA TYR A 298 2.43 -8.84 20.35
C TYR A 298 1.60 -9.53 19.24
N PRO A 299 0.73 -8.79 18.53
CA PRO A 299 -0.16 -9.39 17.53
C PRO A 299 0.57 -10.16 16.43
N GLY A 300 1.77 -9.71 16.06
CA GLY A 300 2.51 -10.20 14.91
C GLY A 300 1.82 -9.81 13.60
N PRO A 301 2.24 -10.39 12.47
CA PRO A 301 1.56 -10.18 11.20
C PRO A 301 0.10 -10.66 11.27
N ILE A 302 -0.82 -9.81 10.82
CA ILE A 302 -2.23 -10.17 10.66
C ILE A 302 -2.42 -10.67 9.22
N TYR A 303 -2.81 -11.93 9.11
CA TYR A 303 -3.03 -12.58 7.83
C TYR A 303 -4.48 -12.42 7.39
N ASP A 304 -4.68 -11.93 6.17
CA ASP A 304 -6.00 -11.96 5.52
C ASP A 304 -6.43 -13.41 5.24
N ASN A 305 -7.70 -13.60 4.91
CA ASN A 305 -8.18 -14.85 4.36
C ASN A 305 -7.40 -15.19 3.08
N PRO A 306 -6.90 -16.42 2.90
CA PRO A 306 -6.20 -16.83 1.68
C PRO A 306 -6.94 -16.52 0.37
N SER A 307 -8.29 -16.52 0.36
CA SER A 307 -9.09 -16.13 -0.82
C SER A 307 -8.83 -14.70 -1.29
N ASP A 308 -8.43 -13.84 -0.38
CA ASP A 308 -8.29 -12.41 -0.64
C ASP A 308 -6.87 -12.08 -1.14
N HIS A 309 -5.92 -13.01 -0.98
CA HIS A 309 -4.50 -12.76 -1.21
C HIS A 309 -4.16 -12.42 -2.67
N ASP A 310 -4.97 -12.92 -3.61
CA ASP A 310 -4.71 -12.82 -5.05
C ASP A 310 -5.07 -11.47 -5.67
N ASN A 311 -5.83 -10.66 -4.94
CA ASN A 311 -6.39 -9.39 -5.43
C ASN A 311 -5.39 -8.22 -5.37
N LEU A 312 -4.30 -8.35 -4.60
CA LEU A 312 -3.22 -7.37 -4.58
C LEU A 312 -2.29 -7.60 -5.78
N ARG A 313 -2.26 -6.64 -6.71
CA ARG A 313 -1.31 -6.66 -7.84
C ARG A 313 0.12 -6.67 -7.31
N MET A 314 0.95 -7.53 -7.88
CA MET A 314 2.39 -7.58 -7.61
C MET A 314 3.13 -7.33 -8.91
N LEU A 315 3.99 -6.32 -8.91
CA LEU A 315 4.95 -6.11 -10.00
C LEU A 315 5.99 -7.23 -9.98
N GLN A 316 6.63 -7.47 -11.11
CA GLN A 316 7.73 -8.42 -11.24
C GLN A 316 8.96 -7.66 -11.71
N ASP A 317 10.08 -7.88 -11.03
CA ASP A 317 11.37 -7.34 -11.44
C ASP A 317 11.72 -7.85 -12.87
N PRO A 318 11.76 -6.98 -13.88
CA PRO A 318 12.02 -7.40 -15.25
C PRO A 318 13.47 -7.90 -15.46
N SER A 319 14.38 -7.59 -14.54
CA SER A 319 15.80 -7.97 -14.65
C SER A 319 16.09 -9.41 -14.24
N ILE A 320 15.12 -10.14 -13.68
CA ILE A 320 15.26 -11.55 -13.28
C ILE A 320 15.78 -12.43 -14.43
N SER A 321 15.34 -12.17 -15.66
CA SER A 321 15.76 -12.90 -16.85
C SER A 321 17.23 -12.66 -17.24
N ALA A 322 17.82 -11.54 -16.79
CA ALA A 322 19.21 -11.18 -17.07
C ALA A 322 20.19 -11.71 -16.00
N HIS A 323 19.70 -12.24 -14.88
CA HIS A 323 20.53 -12.77 -13.81
C HIS A 323 21.22 -14.09 -14.22
N VAL A 324 22.37 -14.36 -13.59
CA VAL A 324 22.99 -15.69 -13.69
C VAL A 324 22.18 -16.64 -12.80
N THR A 325 21.55 -17.65 -13.40
CA THR A 325 20.63 -18.55 -12.69
C THR A 325 20.98 -20.03 -12.84
N ARG A 326 20.57 -20.84 -11.86
CA ARG A 326 20.68 -22.30 -11.89
C ARG A 326 19.43 -22.95 -11.30
N PRO A 327 18.81 -23.94 -11.97
CA PRO A 327 17.70 -24.68 -11.39
C PRO A 327 18.12 -25.63 -10.28
N LEU A 328 17.22 -25.84 -9.33
CA LEU A 328 17.39 -26.76 -8.21
C LEU A 328 16.71 -28.10 -8.52
N VAL A 329 17.38 -29.20 -8.20
CA VAL A 329 16.81 -30.55 -8.28
C VAL A 329 16.42 -31.12 -6.90
N GLN A 330 15.76 -32.26 -6.88
CA GLN A 330 15.45 -33.00 -5.66
C GLN A 330 16.72 -33.38 -4.88
N GLY A 331 16.67 -33.29 -3.54
CA GLY A 331 17.74 -33.73 -2.64
C GLY A 331 18.70 -32.62 -2.23
N LEU A 332 19.79 -33.01 -1.57
CA LEU A 332 20.85 -32.11 -1.11
C LEU A 332 21.75 -31.72 -2.30
N GLN A 333 21.95 -30.42 -2.44
CA GLN A 333 22.83 -29.82 -3.45
C GLN A 333 23.70 -28.76 -2.79
N GLU A 334 24.94 -28.67 -3.27
CA GLU A 334 25.85 -27.61 -2.88
C GLU A 334 26.58 -27.11 -4.13
N PHE A 335 26.52 -25.81 -4.38
CA PHE A 335 27.11 -25.20 -5.57
C PHE A 335 27.35 -23.71 -5.40
N THR A 336 28.13 -23.13 -6.32
CA THR A 336 28.40 -21.69 -6.38
C THR A 336 27.98 -21.14 -7.74
N ILE A 337 27.34 -19.97 -7.73
CA ILE A 337 27.06 -19.15 -8.91
C ILE A 337 27.81 -17.83 -8.73
N VAL A 338 28.36 -17.29 -9.82
CA VAL A 338 29.11 -16.03 -9.79
C VAL A 338 28.57 -15.12 -10.88
N ASP A 339 28.29 -13.87 -10.53
CA ASP A 339 28.09 -12.77 -11.47
C ASP A 339 29.05 -11.64 -11.09
N LYS A 340 30.00 -11.34 -11.99
CA LYS A 340 31.10 -10.38 -11.78
C LYS A 340 31.78 -10.53 -10.41
N ASP A 341 31.62 -9.58 -9.49
CA ASP A 341 32.29 -9.59 -8.19
C ASP A 341 31.50 -10.29 -7.08
N VAL A 342 30.23 -10.61 -7.35
CA VAL A 342 29.31 -11.30 -6.44
C VAL A 342 29.39 -12.82 -6.68
N SER A 343 29.68 -13.56 -5.61
CA SER A 343 29.71 -15.02 -5.60
C SER A 343 28.74 -15.55 -4.54
N CYS A 344 27.83 -16.43 -4.97
CA CYS A 344 26.76 -16.99 -4.15
C CYS A 344 26.95 -18.50 -4.04
N ARG A 345 27.35 -18.98 -2.86
CA ARG A 345 27.37 -20.42 -2.56
C ARG A 345 26.05 -20.81 -1.89
N PHE A 346 25.35 -21.74 -2.51
CA PHE A 346 24.11 -22.30 -2.03
C PHE A 346 24.35 -23.70 -1.51
N ARG A 347 23.85 -23.98 -0.31
CA ARG A 347 23.67 -25.32 0.22
C ARG A 347 22.20 -25.51 0.53
N VAL A 348 21.53 -26.34 -0.26
CA VAL A 348 20.06 -26.48 -0.24
C VAL A 348 19.65 -27.94 -0.29
N ARG A 349 18.67 -28.32 0.54
CA ARG A 349 18.01 -29.61 0.47
C ARG A 349 16.54 -29.41 0.11
N LEU A 350 16.21 -29.75 -1.12
CA LEU A 350 14.86 -29.63 -1.65
C LEU A 350 14.15 -30.98 -1.58
N ASN A 351 12.91 -30.96 -1.09
CA ASN A 351 12.02 -32.10 -1.05
C ASN A 351 10.69 -31.77 -1.74
N ASN A 352 10.68 -31.92 -3.06
CA ASN A 352 9.51 -31.87 -3.92
C ASN A 352 8.73 -33.18 -3.79
N LYS A 353 7.43 -33.08 -3.51
CA LYS A 353 6.53 -34.22 -3.71
C LYS A 353 6.49 -34.49 -5.23
N SER A 354 6.47 -35.75 -5.65
CA SER A 354 6.59 -36.18 -7.05
C SER A 354 5.54 -35.65 -8.04
N ASN A 355 4.65 -34.75 -7.60
CA ASN A 355 3.57 -34.12 -8.35
C ASN A 355 3.50 -32.59 -8.17
N THR A 356 4.52 -31.93 -7.59
CA THR A 356 4.52 -30.47 -7.37
C THR A 356 4.76 -29.70 -8.68
N ALA A 357 3.90 -28.72 -8.96
CA ALA A 357 3.98 -27.86 -10.14
C ALA A 357 5.09 -26.80 -10.07
N ILE A 358 5.64 -26.51 -8.87
CA ILE A 358 6.64 -25.45 -8.70
C ILE A 358 8.08 -25.96 -8.87
N GLN A 359 8.91 -25.09 -9.44
CA GLN A 359 10.35 -25.27 -9.56
C GLN A 359 11.07 -24.17 -8.79
N TYR A 360 12.30 -24.42 -8.35
CA TYR A 360 13.13 -23.40 -7.70
C TYR A 360 14.39 -23.13 -8.50
N ARG A 361 14.82 -21.87 -8.51
CA ARG A 361 16.08 -21.44 -9.11
C ARG A 361 16.90 -20.63 -8.10
N ALA A 362 18.20 -20.81 -8.15
CA ALA A 362 19.17 -19.96 -7.50
C ALA A 362 19.66 -18.89 -8.50
N LEU A 363 19.90 -17.67 -8.01
CA LEU A 363 20.26 -16.49 -8.78
C LEU A 363 21.43 -15.78 -8.11
N ALA A 364 22.32 -15.24 -8.93
CA ALA A 364 23.34 -14.27 -8.55
C ALA A 364 23.24 -13.05 -9.48
N THR A 365 23.33 -11.84 -8.91
CA THR A 365 23.37 -10.60 -9.68
C THR A 365 24.39 -9.64 -9.09
N ASP A 366 25.14 -9.00 -9.98
CA ASP A 366 25.98 -7.85 -9.73
C ASP A 366 25.74 -6.82 -10.83
N GLY A 367 24.84 -5.88 -10.57
CA GLY A 367 24.25 -5.10 -11.65
C GLY A 367 23.72 -3.76 -11.21
N SER A 368 22.82 -3.25 -12.03
CA SER A 368 22.03 -2.06 -11.74
C SER A 368 20.63 -2.27 -12.27
N HIS A 369 19.66 -1.68 -11.58
CA HIS A 369 18.27 -1.67 -11.98
C HIS A 369 17.82 -0.24 -12.20
N THR A 370 16.90 0.03 -13.14
CA THR A 370 16.42 1.40 -13.36
C THR A 370 15.04 1.58 -12.76
N TYR A 371 14.93 2.41 -11.72
CA TYR A 371 13.65 2.84 -11.16
C TYR A 371 13.48 4.34 -11.40
N SER A 372 12.35 4.74 -11.98
CA SER A 372 12.03 6.15 -12.24
C SER A 372 13.18 6.96 -12.85
N ARG A 373 13.80 6.42 -13.91
CA ARG A 373 14.96 6.99 -14.63
C ARG A 373 16.28 7.03 -13.86
N ARG A 374 16.30 6.60 -12.60
CA ARG A 374 17.52 6.46 -11.79
C ARG A 374 18.02 5.04 -11.91
N GLU A 375 19.27 4.91 -12.36
CA GLU A 375 19.97 3.64 -12.34
C GLU A 375 20.50 3.42 -10.93
N ILE A 376 20.07 2.36 -10.27
CA ILE A 376 20.41 2.05 -8.88
C ILE A 376 21.29 0.80 -8.84
N GLY A 377 22.43 0.86 -8.13
CA GLY A 377 23.36 -0.27 -8.03
C GLY A 377 22.84 -1.41 -7.14
N VAL A 378 22.83 -2.64 -7.63
CA VAL A 378 22.31 -3.80 -6.87
C VAL A 378 23.26 -4.99 -6.91
N ALA A 379 23.26 -5.76 -5.83
CA ALA A 379 23.92 -7.05 -5.74
C ALA A 379 23.00 -8.03 -5.01
N SER A 380 22.86 -9.28 -5.46
CA SER A 380 22.00 -10.24 -4.77
C SER A 380 22.42 -11.69 -4.95
N CYS A 381 22.08 -12.50 -3.95
CA CYS A 381 22.04 -13.95 -4.00
C CYS A 381 20.64 -14.40 -3.58
N LEU A 382 19.89 -15.04 -4.47
CA LEU A 382 18.48 -15.34 -4.26
C LEU A 382 18.14 -16.78 -4.61
N LEU A 383 17.30 -17.42 -3.82
CA LEU A 383 16.50 -18.57 -4.21
C LEU A 383 15.07 -18.10 -4.48
N VAL A 384 14.48 -18.48 -5.63
CA VAL A 384 13.14 -18.05 -6.04
C VAL A 384 12.34 -19.21 -6.62
N ALA A 385 11.03 -19.19 -6.38
CA ALA A 385 10.07 -20.12 -6.99
C ALA A 385 9.69 -19.66 -8.40
N CYS A 386 9.47 -20.62 -9.28
CA CYS A 386 9.21 -20.46 -10.71
C CYS A 386 8.10 -21.44 -11.13
N LYS A 387 7.28 -21.03 -12.10
CA LYS A 387 6.20 -21.89 -12.59
C LYS A 387 6.74 -23.04 -13.46
N ILE A 388 7.80 -22.77 -14.19
CA ILE A 388 8.50 -23.73 -15.05
C ILE A 388 10.00 -23.54 -14.90
N ASP A 389 10.80 -24.38 -15.54
CA ASP A 389 12.27 -24.31 -15.50
C ASP A 389 12.85 -23.18 -16.38
N GLU A 390 12.22 -22.00 -16.35
CA GLU A 390 12.64 -20.81 -17.11
C GLU A 390 12.64 -19.56 -16.21
N PRO A 391 13.69 -18.71 -16.24
CA PRO A 391 13.78 -17.50 -15.43
C PRO A 391 12.62 -16.53 -15.63
N THR A 392 12.06 -16.46 -16.83
CA THR A 392 10.92 -15.60 -17.19
C THR A 392 9.63 -15.99 -16.46
N SER A 393 9.57 -17.19 -15.88
CA SER A 393 8.44 -17.64 -15.08
C SER A 393 8.61 -17.38 -13.58
N CYS A 394 9.71 -16.72 -13.20
CA CYS A 394 10.04 -16.37 -11.83
C CYS A 394 9.89 -14.86 -11.62
N PRO A 395 9.46 -14.38 -10.45
CA PRO A 395 8.95 -15.17 -9.32
C PRO A 395 7.51 -15.67 -9.58
N TYR A 396 7.26 -16.96 -9.31
CA TYR A 396 5.93 -17.53 -9.32
C TYR A 396 5.38 -17.62 -7.89
N ARG A 397 4.27 -16.92 -7.66
CA ARG A 397 3.49 -17.03 -6.42
C ARG A 397 2.54 -18.21 -6.58
N PHE A 398 2.78 -19.25 -5.79
CA PHE A 398 1.97 -20.46 -5.75
C PHE A 398 1.03 -20.46 -4.55
N ASN A 399 0.15 -21.46 -4.44
CA ASN A 399 -0.72 -21.64 -3.27
C ASN A 399 -0.34 -22.89 -2.46
N HIS A 400 -1.02 -23.09 -1.33
CA HIS A 400 -0.75 -24.20 -0.40
C HIS A 400 -0.85 -25.62 -1.01
N THR A 401 -1.47 -25.78 -2.19
CA THR A 401 -1.59 -27.08 -2.88
C THR A 401 -0.36 -27.44 -3.70
N GLU A 402 0.47 -26.46 -4.05
CA GLU A 402 1.63 -26.62 -4.92
C GLU A 402 2.96 -26.62 -4.16
N GLU A 403 2.91 -26.57 -2.82
CA GLU A 403 4.07 -26.43 -1.94
C GLU A 403 5.14 -27.51 -2.13
N ALA A 404 6.40 -27.07 -2.04
CA ALA A 404 7.55 -27.95 -1.89
C ALA A 404 8.35 -27.57 -0.64
N THR A 405 8.91 -28.58 0.02
CA THR A 405 9.61 -28.37 1.29
C THR A 405 11.10 -28.12 1.06
N ILE A 406 11.60 -26.99 1.53
CA ILE A 406 13.02 -26.68 1.65
C ILE A 406 13.43 -27.05 3.07
N GLU A 407 14.11 -28.19 3.22
CA GLU A 407 14.50 -28.74 4.54
C GLU A 407 15.73 -28.03 5.12
N GLU A 408 16.65 -27.62 4.26
CA GLU A 408 17.91 -26.96 4.59
C GLU A 408 18.18 -25.89 3.52
N LEU A 409 18.51 -24.68 3.92
CA LEU A 409 18.95 -23.62 3.01
C LEU A 409 19.96 -22.72 3.71
N GLU A 410 21.13 -22.59 3.10
CA GLU A 410 22.19 -21.67 3.49
C GLU A 410 22.73 -20.99 2.23
N ILE A 411 22.76 -19.67 2.26
CA ILE A 411 23.30 -18.81 1.21
C ILE A 411 24.50 -18.07 1.80
N GLU A 412 25.67 -18.34 1.27
CA GLU A 412 26.91 -17.62 1.56
C GLU A 412 27.22 -16.69 0.38
N MET A 413 27.05 -15.38 0.59
CA MET A 413 27.30 -14.34 -0.40
C MET A 413 28.65 -13.68 -0.13
N ASN A 414 29.58 -13.82 -1.06
CA ASN A 414 30.85 -13.11 -1.08
C ASN A 414 30.73 -11.90 -2.03
N THR A 415 30.83 -10.69 -1.49
CA THR A 415 30.48 -9.44 -2.20
C THR A 415 31.32 -8.26 -1.72
N TYR A 416 30.96 -7.03 -2.09
CA TYR A 416 31.63 -5.80 -1.71
C TYR A 416 31.54 -5.58 -0.19
N GLY A 417 32.66 -5.29 0.46
CA GLY A 417 32.64 -4.88 1.87
C GLY A 417 32.19 -3.43 2.03
N GLN A 418 31.54 -3.14 3.16
CA GLN A 418 31.17 -1.78 3.59
C GLN A 418 32.38 -0.85 3.63
N LYS A 419 32.36 0.25 2.88
CA LYS A 419 33.42 1.27 2.89
C LYS A 419 32.85 2.65 3.08
N TYR A 420 33.52 3.47 3.90
CA TYR A 420 33.20 4.88 4.00
C TYR A 420 33.52 5.58 2.68
N ASN A 421 32.51 6.20 2.08
CA ASN A 421 32.69 6.99 0.86
C ASN A 421 32.61 8.47 1.21
N ARG A 422 33.67 9.23 0.86
CA ARG A 422 33.74 10.66 1.21
C ARG A 422 32.70 11.53 0.51
N SER A 423 32.31 11.19 -0.71
CA SER A 423 31.28 11.94 -1.45
C SER A 423 29.89 11.70 -0.87
N LEU A 424 29.67 10.49 -0.38
CA LEU A 424 28.44 10.10 0.30
C LEU A 424 28.46 10.44 1.79
N GLU A 425 29.64 10.71 2.35
CA GLU A 425 29.89 10.90 3.77
C GLU A 425 29.36 9.77 4.68
N CYS A 426 29.24 8.55 4.14
CA CYS A 426 28.67 7.39 4.83
C CYS A 426 29.06 6.10 4.08
N GLU A 427 28.66 4.93 4.59
CA GLU A 427 28.95 3.65 3.94
C GLU A 427 28.28 3.53 2.56
N ASP A 428 29.03 3.02 1.59
CA ASP A 428 28.60 2.92 0.20
C ASP A 428 27.73 1.71 -0.14
N VAL A 429 27.57 0.76 0.79
CA VAL A 429 26.76 -0.45 0.59
C VAL A 429 26.04 -0.89 1.85
N VAL A 430 24.80 -1.36 1.68
CA VAL A 430 24.02 -2.03 2.73
C VAL A 430 23.34 -3.27 2.15
N TYR A 431 23.30 -4.36 2.93
CA TYR A 431 22.71 -5.65 2.54
C TYR A 431 21.56 -6.01 3.46
N PHE A 432 20.46 -6.47 2.86
CA PHE A 432 19.21 -6.79 3.51
C PHE A 432 18.91 -8.29 3.39
N PRO A 433 18.61 -9.00 4.49
CA PRO A 433 18.09 -10.37 4.43
C PRO A 433 16.62 -10.31 4.03
N LEU A 434 16.29 -10.84 2.86
CA LEU A 434 14.93 -10.81 2.32
C LEU A 434 14.35 -12.22 2.26
N SER A 435 13.09 -12.34 2.66
CA SER A 435 12.30 -13.54 2.44
C SER A 435 10.88 -13.16 2.07
N PHE A 436 10.23 -13.99 1.27
CA PHE A 436 8.87 -13.80 0.85
C PHE A 436 8.17 -15.14 0.76
N ARG A 437 7.01 -15.25 1.40
CA ARG A 437 6.16 -16.44 1.39
C ARG A 437 4.95 -16.23 0.50
N TYR A 438 4.29 -17.30 0.09
CA TYR A 438 3.10 -17.18 -0.77
C TYR A 438 1.95 -16.38 -0.12
N ASN A 439 1.92 -16.30 1.22
CA ASN A 439 0.94 -15.52 1.99
C ASN A 439 1.24 -14.01 2.02
N LYS A 440 2.25 -13.56 1.27
CA LYS A 440 2.71 -12.17 1.10
C LYS A 440 3.59 -11.60 2.21
N PHE A 441 3.96 -12.38 3.22
CA PHE A 441 4.77 -11.90 4.34
C PHE A 441 6.19 -12.46 4.31
N PRO A 442 7.17 -11.74 4.90
CA PRO A 442 8.47 -12.32 5.18
C PRO A 442 8.36 -13.47 6.20
N LEU A 443 9.45 -14.23 6.31
CA LEU A 443 9.67 -15.16 7.42
C LEU A 443 9.96 -14.37 8.69
N SER A 444 9.39 -14.82 9.80
CA SER A 444 9.79 -14.33 11.12
C SER A 444 11.31 -14.48 11.31
N PRO A 445 11.98 -13.46 11.88
CA PRO A 445 13.38 -13.55 12.28
C PRO A 445 13.76 -14.75 13.16
N GLU A 446 12.81 -15.36 13.86
CA GLU A 446 13.05 -16.59 14.64
C GLU A 446 13.35 -17.83 13.78
N ASN A 447 13.03 -17.77 12.48
CA ASN A 447 13.18 -18.90 11.55
C ASN A 447 14.45 -18.82 10.71
N PHE A 448 15.29 -17.80 10.89
CA PHE A 448 16.54 -17.66 10.16
C PHE A 448 17.68 -17.08 11.01
N THR A 449 18.91 -17.27 10.56
CA THR A 449 20.07 -16.51 11.03
C THR A 449 20.67 -15.71 9.88
N TYR A 450 20.99 -14.46 10.13
CA TYR A 450 21.71 -13.60 9.20
C TYR A 450 22.90 -12.94 9.91
N GLY A 451 24.04 -12.87 9.24
CA GLY A 451 25.22 -12.18 9.76
C GLY A 451 26.36 -12.11 8.76
N SER A 452 27.37 -11.31 9.07
CA SER A 452 28.57 -11.19 8.27
C SER A 452 29.80 -11.71 9.02
N THR A 453 30.69 -12.40 8.30
CA THR A 453 32.02 -12.75 8.80
C THR A 453 33.02 -11.78 8.19
N LYS A 454 33.33 -10.69 8.91
CA LYS A 454 34.36 -9.74 8.48
C LYS A 454 35.72 -10.45 8.45
N LEU A 455 36.29 -10.64 7.25
CA LEU A 455 37.69 -11.02 7.04
C LEU A 455 38.57 -9.79 7.36
N ASN A 456 38.68 -9.42 8.64
CA ASN A 456 39.81 -8.75 9.28
C ASN A 456 39.41 -8.18 10.66
N ASN A 457 40.32 -8.31 11.62
CA ASN A 457 40.16 -7.90 13.01
C ASN A 457 39.79 -6.41 13.17
N LYS A 458 38.56 -6.18 13.66
CA LYS A 458 38.06 -5.10 14.52
C LYS A 458 38.42 -3.63 14.23
N SER A 459 37.36 -2.84 14.08
CA SER A 459 37.15 -1.51 14.68
C SER A 459 35.66 -1.19 14.48
N ASP A 460 34.77 -1.16 15.47
CA ASP A 460 34.63 -0.10 16.49
C ASP A 460 34.97 1.32 15.99
N PHE A 461 34.87 1.59 14.68
CA PHE A 461 34.77 2.95 14.16
C PHE A 461 33.29 3.27 13.90
N PRO A 462 32.80 4.41 14.40
CA PRO A 462 31.40 4.80 14.27
C PRO A 462 30.98 4.92 12.80
N GLU A 463 29.87 4.27 12.49
CA GLU A 463 29.24 4.26 11.16
C GLU A 463 29.01 5.71 10.71
N CYS A 464 29.70 6.12 9.64
CA CYS A 464 29.56 7.43 8.99
C CYS A 464 30.18 8.66 9.72
N GLU A 465 31.14 8.48 10.64
CA GLU A 465 31.92 9.60 11.20
C GLU A 465 32.99 10.18 10.25
N ILE A 466 33.23 11.49 10.36
CA ILE A 466 34.22 12.22 9.56
C ILE A 466 35.63 11.92 10.10
N PRO A 467 36.54 11.34 9.29
CA PRO A 467 37.89 11.11 9.75
C PRO A 467 38.66 12.40 10.03
N SER A 468 39.43 12.42 11.12
CA SER A 468 40.20 13.60 11.54
C SER A 468 41.31 13.94 10.52
N LYS A 469 41.54 15.24 10.28
CA LYS A 469 42.50 15.76 9.26
C LYS A 469 43.97 15.31 9.43
N ASN A 470 44.33 14.60 10.51
CA ASN A 470 45.71 14.18 10.79
C ASN A 470 45.97 12.68 10.60
N ASP A 471 44.99 11.88 10.18
CA ASP A 471 45.18 10.43 10.03
C ASP A 471 45.75 10.05 8.65
N ILE A 472 47.08 10.13 8.53
CA ILE A 472 47.87 9.56 7.41
C ILE A 472 47.59 8.04 7.24
N SER A 473 47.08 7.38 8.28
CA SER A 473 46.66 5.97 8.29
C SER A 473 45.45 5.67 7.38
N ILE A 474 44.63 6.66 7.04
CA ILE A 474 43.41 6.45 6.24
C ILE A 474 43.74 6.31 4.76
N PHE A 475 44.72 7.05 4.24
CA PHE A 475 45.20 6.80 2.88
C PHE A 475 45.84 5.41 2.73
N GLN A 476 46.49 4.90 3.77
CA GLN A 476 47.00 3.53 3.77
C GLN A 476 45.86 2.50 3.87
N ASN A 477 44.83 2.74 4.69
CA ASN A 477 43.66 1.85 4.83
C ASN A 477 42.73 1.88 3.61
N ASP A 478 42.52 3.03 2.97
CA ASP A 478 41.76 3.16 1.71
C ASP A 478 42.44 2.32 0.61
N VAL A 479 43.78 2.33 0.54
CA VAL A 479 44.56 1.51 -0.41
C VAL A 479 44.57 0.02 -0.04
N LEU A 480 44.62 -0.33 1.26
CA LEU A 480 44.57 -1.72 1.73
C LEU A 480 43.17 -2.35 1.58
N ASN A 481 42.10 -1.55 1.65
CA ASN A 481 40.71 -1.99 1.57
C ASN A 481 40.10 -1.88 0.16
N LEU A 482 40.87 -1.49 -0.87
CA LEU A 482 40.39 -1.42 -2.27
C LEU A 482 39.69 -2.70 -2.73
N ASN A 483 40.11 -3.87 -2.22
CA ASN A 483 39.55 -5.19 -2.55
C ASN A 483 38.93 -5.94 -1.35
N ALA A 484 38.57 -5.24 -0.26
CA ALA A 484 37.93 -5.89 0.87
C ALA A 484 36.56 -6.48 0.44
N LYS A 485 36.47 -7.82 0.43
CA LYS A 485 35.22 -8.55 0.26
C LYS A 485 34.61 -8.86 1.61
N GLU A 486 33.29 -8.80 1.68
CA GLU A 486 32.52 -9.23 2.84
C GLU A 486 31.80 -10.53 2.50
N THR A 487 31.78 -11.44 3.47
CA THR A 487 31.05 -12.70 3.39
C THR A 487 29.82 -12.61 4.28
N LEU A 488 28.64 -12.70 3.67
CA LEU A 488 27.34 -12.67 4.33
C LEU A 488 26.76 -14.08 4.33
N ILE A 489 26.23 -14.52 5.46
CA ILE A 489 25.63 -15.85 5.61
C ILE A 489 24.17 -15.66 5.99
N TYR A 490 23.26 -16.20 5.17
CA TYR A 490 21.83 -16.22 5.43
C TYR A 490 21.30 -17.64 5.39
N LYS A 491 20.74 -18.10 6.51
CA LYS A 491 20.44 -19.52 6.74
C LYS A 491 19.09 -19.72 7.39
N LEU A 492 18.34 -20.73 6.93
CA LEU A 492 17.14 -21.21 7.60
C LEU A 492 17.47 -22.02 8.86
N ILE A 493 16.74 -21.75 9.94
CA ILE A 493 16.80 -22.53 11.18
C ILE A 493 15.83 -23.72 11.13
N ARG A 494 14.72 -23.57 10.40
CA ARG A 494 13.64 -24.57 10.29
C ARG A 494 13.26 -24.76 8.83
N SER A 495 12.80 -25.96 8.49
CA SER A 495 12.26 -26.28 7.17
C SER A 495 11.09 -25.37 6.81
N GLN A 496 10.99 -24.98 5.54
CA GLN A 496 9.92 -24.12 5.03
C GLN A 496 9.27 -24.72 3.79
N ASN A 497 7.96 -24.64 3.70
CA ASN A 497 7.14 -25.08 2.55
C ASN A 497 6.47 -23.92 1.81
N GLU A 498 6.45 -22.73 2.42
CA GLU A 498 5.71 -21.56 1.91
C GLU A 498 6.59 -20.58 1.12
N LEU A 499 7.90 -20.84 0.98
CA LEU A 499 8.87 -19.89 0.45
C LEU A 499 8.72 -19.67 -1.06
N VAL A 500 8.43 -18.42 -1.43
CA VAL A 500 8.48 -17.95 -2.83
C VAL A 500 9.85 -17.35 -3.13
N ALA A 501 10.46 -16.63 -2.18
CA ALA A 501 11.78 -16.05 -2.34
C ALA A 501 12.57 -16.05 -1.01
N PHE A 502 13.87 -16.29 -1.07
CA PHE A 502 14.77 -16.23 0.09
C PHE A 502 16.18 -15.86 -0.37
N GLY A 503 16.73 -14.75 0.11
CA GLY A 503 18.01 -14.25 -0.39
C GLY A 503 18.54 -13.04 0.34
N ILE A 504 19.73 -12.64 -0.08
CA ILE A 504 20.41 -11.42 0.37
C ILE A 504 20.35 -10.45 -0.81
N TRP A 505 19.87 -9.24 -0.58
CA TRP A 505 19.82 -8.17 -1.58
C TRP A 505 20.51 -6.93 -1.05
N GLY A 506 21.40 -6.36 -1.84
CA GLY A 506 22.27 -5.25 -1.47
C GLY A 506 22.09 -4.04 -2.34
N ARG A 507 22.17 -2.86 -1.72
CA ARG A 507 22.18 -1.55 -2.37
C ARG A 507 23.60 -1.00 -2.41
N LEU A 508 24.10 -0.76 -3.62
CA LEU A 508 25.42 -0.20 -3.89
C LEU A 508 25.28 1.29 -4.26
N TYR A 509 25.24 2.16 -3.25
CA TYR A 509 24.92 3.59 -3.42
C TYR A 509 25.98 4.35 -4.24
N ASN A 510 27.24 3.91 -4.20
CA ASN A 510 28.32 4.49 -5.02
C ASN A 510 28.17 4.22 -6.53
N ARG A 511 27.25 3.33 -6.92
CA ARG A 511 26.96 2.97 -8.31
C ARG A 511 25.65 3.57 -8.81
N ASP A 512 24.92 4.29 -7.97
CA ASP A 512 23.73 4.99 -8.39
C ASP A 512 24.11 6.07 -9.41
N LYS A 513 23.37 6.15 -10.51
CA LYS A 513 23.54 7.18 -11.54
C LYS A 513 22.21 7.87 -11.78
N ASP A 514 22.24 9.19 -11.60
CA ASP A 514 21.25 10.06 -12.21
C ASP A 514 21.74 10.41 -13.62
N HIS A 515 21.00 9.96 -14.63
CA HIS A 515 21.36 10.24 -16.02
C HIS A 515 21.03 11.70 -16.41
N ASN A 516 20.54 12.54 -15.48
CA ASN A 516 20.10 13.92 -15.71
C ASN A 516 19.15 14.03 -16.91
N LYS A 517 18.40 12.96 -17.19
CA LYS A 517 17.42 12.96 -18.25
C LYS A 517 16.26 13.83 -17.77
N GLY A 518 16.02 14.96 -18.46
CA GLY A 518 14.82 15.75 -18.26
C GLY A 518 13.57 14.87 -18.34
N VAL A 519 12.47 15.31 -17.73
CA VAL A 519 11.18 14.62 -17.87
C VAL A 519 10.77 14.67 -19.34
N THR A 520 10.53 13.52 -19.96
CA THR A 520 10.02 13.43 -21.34
C THR A 520 8.50 13.41 -21.34
N ASP A 521 7.86 13.71 -22.49
CA ASP A 521 6.40 13.63 -22.62
C ASP A 521 5.88 12.21 -22.34
N GLU A 522 6.63 11.17 -22.71
CA GLU A 522 6.31 9.76 -22.41
C GLU A 522 6.34 9.49 -20.89
N ASP A 523 7.25 10.13 -20.15
CA ASP A 523 7.32 9.99 -18.70
C ASP A 523 6.11 10.65 -18.02
N ILE A 524 5.67 11.80 -18.56
CA ILE A 524 4.48 12.50 -18.09
C ILE A 524 3.25 11.62 -18.33
N GLU A 525 3.08 11.09 -19.54
CA GLU A 525 1.95 10.22 -19.88
C GLU A 525 1.91 8.95 -19.01
N LYS A 526 3.06 8.32 -18.74
CA LYS A 526 3.15 7.18 -17.82
C LYS A 526 2.75 7.56 -16.40
N PHE A 527 3.22 8.70 -15.90
CA PHE A 527 2.88 9.16 -14.56
C PHE A 527 1.40 9.56 -14.46
N GLU A 528 0.84 10.23 -15.47
CA GLU A 528 -0.59 10.55 -15.55
C GLU A 528 -1.43 9.28 -15.61
N THR A 529 -0.98 8.26 -16.35
CA THR A 529 -1.64 6.94 -16.35
C THR A 529 -1.67 6.34 -14.95
N ILE A 530 -0.55 6.38 -14.22
CA ILE A 530 -0.47 5.91 -12.83
C ILE A 530 -1.41 6.72 -11.94
N LEU A 531 -1.42 8.06 -12.04
CA LEU A 531 -2.33 8.92 -11.31
C LEU A 531 -3.79 8.61 -11.62
N ASN A 532 -4.14 8.33 -12.88
CA ASN A 532 -5.48 7.89 -13.27
C ASN A 532 -5.82 6.50 -12.71
N HIS A 533 -4.85 5.62 -12.49
CA HIS A 533 -5.12 4.35 -11.80
C HIS A 533 -5.24 4.53 -10.27
N ILE A 534 -4.57 5.54 -9.71
CA ILE A 534 -4.59 5.85 -8.27
C ILE A 534 -5.85 6.63 -7.87
N TYR A 535 -6.19 7.66 -8.64
CA TYR A 535 -7.25 8.63 -8.36
C TYR A 535 -8.41 8.59 -9.37
N GLY A 536 -8.22 7.94 -10.52
CA GLY A 536 -9.23 7.94 -11.58
C GLY A 536 -10.35 6.94 -11.33
N GLU A 537 -11.55 7.42 -11.56
CA GLU A 537 -12.80 6.68 -11.55
C GLU A 537 -12.88 5.78 -12.79
N SER A 538 -13.21 4.49 -12.61
CA SER A 538 -13.23 3.52 -13.71
C SER A 538 -14.60 3.46 -14.37
N ILE A 539 -14.66 3.81 -15.66
CA ILE A 539 -15.78 3.44 -16.55
C ILE A 539 -15.39 2.17 -17.30
N GLU A 540 -16.25 1.16 -17.24
CA GLU A 540 -16.09 -0.07 -18.02
C GLU A 540 -17.10 -0.14 -19.17
N ALA A 541 -16.67 -0.70 -20.29
CA ALA A 541 -17.54 -1.08 -21.41
C ALA A 541 -17.79 -2.59 -21.37
N GLY A 542 -19.04 -3.01 -21.43
CA GLY A 542 -19.42 -4.41 -21.37
C GLY A 542 -20.45 -4.81 -22.42
N ALA A 543 -20.27 -6.01 -22.95
CA ALA A 543 -21.26 -6.70 -23.75
C ALA A 543 -21.61 -8.04 -23.09
N PHE A 544 -22.90 -8.35 -23.02
CA PHE A 544 -23.41 -9.58 -22.43
C PHE A 544 -24.55 -10.15 -23.27
N SER A 545 -24.59 -11.46 -23.45
CA SER A 545 -25.73 -12.18 -24.01
C SER A 545 -25.88 -13.49 -23.25
N GLY A 546 -26.99 -13.63 -22.52
CA GLY A 546 -27.23 -14.80 -21.69
C GLY A 546 -28.41 -14.58 -20.76
N VAL A 547 -28.44 -15.35 -19.66
CA VAL A 547 -29.55 -15.34 -18.71
C VAL A 547 -29.08 -14.70 -17.41
N ARG A 548 -29.77 -13.67 -16.94
CA ARG A 548 -29.50 -13.03 -15.64
C ARG A 548 -30.47 -13.52 -14.57
N THR A 549 -30.05 -13.46 -13.31
CA THR A 549 -30.95 -13.66 -12.16
C THR A 549 -31.55 -12.33 -11.67
N TYR A 550 -32.76 -12.40 -11.11
CA TYR A 550 -33.45 -11.35 -10.40
C TYR A 550 -33.56 -11.75 -8.93
N SER A 551 -32.56 -11.35 -8.14
CA SER A 551 -32.49 -11.61 -6.70
C SER A 551 -32.57 -13.10 -6.31
N GLY A 552 -32.18 -14.02 -7.22
CA GLY A 552 -32.31 -15.46 -7.01
C GLY A 552 -33.74 -16.00 -7.12
N LEU A 553 -34.75 -15.16 -7.41
CA LEU A 553 -36.17 -15.52 -7.43
C LEU A 553 -36.69 -15.88 -8.82
N ALA A 554 -36.10 -15.28 -9.86
CA ALA A 554 -36.45 -15.53 -11.25
C ALA A 554 -35.21 -15.34 -12.13
N SER A 555 -35.21 -15.98 -13.30
CA SER A 555 -34.18 -15.78 -14.32
C SER A 555 -34.81 -15.24 -15.60
N GLY A 556 -34.04 -14.44 -16.35
CA GLY A 556 -34.51 -13.89 -17.61
C GLY A 556 -33.40 -13.65 -18.60
N GLY A 557 -33.71 -13.89 -19.87
CA GLY A 557 -32.80 -13.65 -20.98
C GLY A 557 -32.53 -12.17 -21.19
N THR A 558 -31.27 -11.81 -21.37
CA THR A 558 -30.87 -10.43 -21.63
C THR A 558 -29.67 -10.34 -22.57
N ARG A 559 -29.67 -9.25 -23.35
CA ARG A 559 -28.55 -8.84 -24.19
C ARG A 559 -28.21 -7.39 -23.86
N ILE A 560 -26.94 -7.09 -23.64
CA ILE A 560 -26.49 -5.78 -23.17
C ILE A 560 -25.28 -5.37 -23.99
N CYS A 561 -25.24 -4.10 -24.37
CA CYS A 561 -24.04 -3.43 -24.84
C CYS A 561 -24.06 -2.02 -24.26
N ALA A 562 -23.22 -1.76 -23.26
CA ALA A 562 -23.29 -0.56 -22.44
C ALA A 562 -21.91 -0.16 -21.92
N VAL A 563 -21.77 1.11 -21.56
CA VAL A 563 -20.78 1.59 -20.60
C VAL A 563 -21.44 1.76 -19.24
N PHE A 564 -20.70 1.44 -18.18
CA PHE A 564 -21.14 1.56 -16.80
C PHE A 564 -20.01 2.05 -15.91
N ALA A 565 -20.33 2.90 -14.94
CA ALA A 565 -19.39 3.35 -13.94
C ALA A 565 -19.16 2.27 -12.88
N CYS A 566 -17.92 2.16 -12.43
CA CYS A 566 -17.51 1.23 -11.39
C CYS A 566 -16.92 2.00 -10.22
N THR A 567 -17.33 1.59 -9.02
CA THR A 567 -16.86 2.17 -7.74
C THR A 567 -15.48 1.63 -7.34
N GLY A 568 -14.92 0.68 -8.11
CA GLY A 568 -13.61 0.08 -7.94
C GLY A 568 -13.21 -0.72 -9.19
N GLU A 569 -12.13 -1.51 -9.13
CA GLU A 569 -11.60 -2.26 -10.28
C GLU A 569 -12.25 -3.61 -10.57
N PHE A 570 -13.04 -4.14 -9.64
CA PHE A 570 -13.65 -5.44 -9.83
C PHE A 570 -15.01 -5.27 -10.50
N LYS A 571 -15.36 -6.20 -11.40
CA LYS A 571 -16.64 -6.18 -12.14
C LYS A 571 -17.88 -6.17 -11.24
N ASP A 572 -17.76 -6.66 -10.01
CA ASP A 572 -18.82 -6.65 -9.00
C ASP A 572 -19.01 -5.26 -8.34
N THR A 573 -18.04 -4.36 -8.50
CA THR A 573 -18.15 -2.95 -8.08
C THR A 573 -18.85 -2.06 -9.10
N CYS A 574 -19.06 -2.58 -10.32
CA CYS A 574 -19.73 -1.92 -11.42
C CYS A 574 -21.25 -1.90 -11.23
N GLY A 575 -21.88 -0.75 -11.53
CA GLY A 575 -23.31 -0.55 -11.30
C GLY A 575 -23.71 -0.34 -9.83
N ASN A 576 -22.75 -0.20 -8.92
CA ASN A 576 -22.99 0.26 -7.56
C ASN A 576 -23.05 1.79 -7.51
N ARG A 577 -23.89 2.32 -6.62
CA ARG A 577 -24.02 3.76 -6.40
C ARG A 577 -22.89 4.27 -5.49
N PHE A 578 -22.31 5.42 -5.81
CA PHE A 578 -21.45 6.14 -4.86
C PHE A 578 -22.25 6.51 -3.60
N GLN A 579 -21.63 6.37 -2.42
CA GLN A 579 -22.31 6.58 -1.13
C GLN A 579 -22.77 8.04 -0.93
N ILE A 580 -22.12 8.99 -1.62
CA ILE A 580 -22.41 10.42 -1.58
C ILE A 580 -22.58 10.90 -3.03
N TYR A 581 -23.57 11.76 -3.30
CA TYR A 581 -23.72 12.42 -4.60
C TYR A 581 -22.68 13.55 -4.70
N GLU A 582 -21.88 13.52 -5.76
CA GLU A 582 -20.89 14.55 -6.09
C GLU A 582 -21.04 14.90 -7.59
N ASP A 583 -21.00 16.19 -7.91
CA ASP A 583 -20.91 16.64 -9.31
C ASP A 583 -19.53 16.22 -9.86
N GLU A 584 -19.44 15.79 -11.12
CA GLU A 584 -18.21 15.25 -11.74
C GLU A 584 -17.71 13.92 -11.14
N SER A 585 -18.58 13.14 -10.49
CA SER A 585 -18.26 11.83 -9.88
C SER A 585 -18.17 10.65 -10.85
N THR A 586 -18.20 10.93 -12.15
CA THR A 586 -17.96 9.96 -13.22
C THR A 586 -17.22 10.67 -14.36
N ALA A 587 -16.55 9.91 -15.23
CA ALA A 587 -15.87 10.53 -16.37
C ALA A 587 -16.86 11.29 -17.29
N ILE A 588 -16.44 12.47 -17.73
CA ILE A 588 -17.19 13.34 -18.64
C ILE A 588 -16.91 12.89 -20.08
N PHE A 589 -17.98 12.64 -20.85
CA PHE A 589 -17.87 12.23 -22.25
C PHE A 589 -17.97 13.43 -23.20
N GLU A 590 -16.90 13.68 -23.98
CA GLU A 590 -16.93 14.64 -25.08
C GLU A 590 -17.71 14.10 -26.29
N ASP A 591 -17.57 12.80 -26.56
CA ASP A 591 -18.32 12.03 -27.56
C ASP A 591 -18.51 10.60 -27.04
N LEU A 592 -19.72 10.07 -27.14
CA LEU A 592 -20.04 8.71 -26.75
C LEU A 592 -21.05 8.10 -27.73
N THR A 593 -20.61 7.09 -28.47
CA THR A 593 -21.45 6.34 -29.40
C THR A 593 -21.32 4.84 -29.16
N ILE A 594 -22.44 4.19 -28.94
CA ILE A 594 -22.56 2.73 -28.79
C ILE A 594 -23.18 2.16 -30.05
N VAL A 595 -22.49 1.20 -30.66
CA VAL A 595 -22.95 0.45 -31.82
C VAL A 595 -23.07 -1.02 -31.43
N ALA A 596 -24.31 -1.50 -31.35
CA ALA A 596 -24.60 -2.87 -30.95
C ALA A 596 -25.21 -3.64 -32.13
N THR A 597 -24.53 -4.72 -32.53
CA THR A 597 -25.04 -5.66 -33.54
C THR A 597 -25.71 -6.82 -32.84
N MET A 598 -27.01 -6.98 -33.06
CA MET A 598 -27.84 -8.00 -32.41
C MET A 598 -28.54 -8.88 -33.47
N PRO A 599 -28.75 -10.18 -33.19
CA PRO A 599 -29.54 -11.04 -34.04
C PRO A 599 -30.96 -10.50 -34.25
N ARG A 600 -31.53 -10.72 -35.43
CA ARG A 600 -32.95 -10.41 -35.67
C ARG A 600 -33.86 -11.21 -34.72
N PRO A 601 -34.93 -10.59 -34.19
CA PRO A 601 -35.92 -11.32 -33.42
C PRO A 601 -36.56 -12.44 -34.25
N VAL A 602 -36.82 -13.56 -33.59
CA VAL A 602 -37.56 -14.68 -34.16
C VAL A 602 -39.01 -14.55 -33.73
N VAL A 603 -39.95 -14.60 -34.68
CA VAL A 603 -41.38 -14.58 -34.36
C VAL A 603 -41.76 -15.91 -33.69
N MET A 604 -42.26 -15.84 -32.47
CA MET A 604 -42.73 -17.01 -31.74
C MET A 604 -44.04 -17.53 -32.36
N PRO A 605 -44.08 -18.80 -32.83
CA PRO A 605 -45.25 -19.32 -33.55
C PRO A 605 -46.55 -19.29 -32.75
N ASP A 606 -46.45 -19.46 -31.43
CA ASP A 606 -47.61 -19.58 -30.54
C ASP A 606 -48.25 -18.22 -30.20
N PHE A 607 -47.54 -17.12 -30.42
CA PHE A 607 -47.94 -15.78 -29.96
C PHE A 607 -47.90 -14.69 -31.05
N ASP A 608 -47.32 -14.98 -32.22
CA ASP A 608 -47.14 -14.03 -33.33
C ASP A 608 -46.44 -12.71 -32.91
N VAL A 609 -45.46 -12.83 -32.00
CA VAL A 609 -44.65 -11.71 -31.51
C VAL A 609 -43.17 -12.07 -31.52
N ASP A 610 -42.34 -11.05 -31.63
CA ASP A 610 -40.88 -11.15 -31.56
C ASP A 610 -40.41 -11.73 -30.22
N ASP A 611 -39.45 -12.65 -30.27
CA ASP A 611 -38.81 -13.26 -29.09
C ASP A 611 -37.91 -12.32 -28.29
N SER A 612 -37.63 -11.12 -28.83
CA SER A 612 -36.72 -10.17 -28.23
C SER A 612 -37.06 -8.72 -28.55
N VAL A 613 -36.70 -7.83 -27.63
CA VAL A 613 -36.92 -6.38 -27.74
C VAL A 613 -35.71 -5.64 -27.17
N ILE A 614 -35.31 -4.53 -27.80
CA ILE A 614 -34.13 -3.73 -27.45
C ILE A 614 -34.54 -2.29 -27.13
N PHE A 615 -34.01 -1.75 -26.03
CA PHE A 615 -34.28 -0.42 -25.52
C PHE A 615 -32.98 0.38 -25.34
N PRO A 616 -32.99 1.70 -25.59
CA PRO A 616 -31.94 2.58 -25.10
C PRO A 616 -32.12 2.76 -23.59
N VAL A 617 -31.03 2.65 -22.83
CA VAL A 617 -31.01 2.86 -21.39
C VAL A 617 -29.91 3.84 -21.03
N SER A 618 -30.23 4.77 -20.14
CA SER A 618 -29.29 5.73 -19.59
C SER A 618 -29.65 6.04 -18.15
N ALA A 619 -28.64 6.37 -17.36
CA ALA A 619 -28.77 6.86 -16.00
C ALA A 619 -27.66 7.87 -15.73
N SER A 620 -28.05 9.10 -15.37
CA SER A 620 -27.12 10.10 -14.84
C SER A 620 -26.73 9.80 -13.40
N VAL A 621 -25.74 10.51 -12.88
CA VAL A 621 -25.34 10.46 -11.46
C VAL A 621 -26.48 10.80 -10.48
N SER A 622 -27.51 11.52 -10.94
CA SER A 622 -28.75 11.78 -10.20
C SER A 622 -29.76 10.63 -10.24
N ILE A 623 -29.42 9.49 -10.84
CA ILE A 623 -30.30 8.32 -11.05
C ILE A 623 -31.53 8.69 -11.88
N MET A 624 -31.37 9.68 -12.76
CA MET A 624 -32.40 10.10 -13.70
C MET A 624 -32.03 9.63 -15.11
N PRO A 625 -32.99 9.19 -15.92
CA PRO A 625 -32.72 8.93 -17.33
C PRO A 625 -32.34 10.23 -18.02
N LEU A 626 -31.49 10.13 -19.05
CA LEU A 626 -31.25 11.26 -19.95
C LEU A 626 -32.56 11.66 -20.66
N GLU A 627 -32.71 12.94 -20.96
CA GLU A 627 -33.86 13.38 -21.72
C GLU A 627 -33.72 12.93 -23.19
N PRO A 628 -34.82 12.64 -23.91
CA PRO A 628 -34.76 12.22 -25.32
C PRO A 628 -34.07 13.21 -26.27
N ARG A 629 -33.85 14.46 -25.86
CA ARG A 629 -33.09 15.45 -26.63
C ARG A 629 -31.57 15.28 -26.49
N ASP A 630 -31.12 14.63 -25.43
CA ASP A 630 -29.70 14.49 -25.07
C ASP A 630 -29.02 13.31 -25.76
N TYR A 631 -29.78 12.45 -26.45
CA TYR A 631 -29.23 11.34 -27.20
C TYR A 631 -29.99 11.08 -28.50
N THR A 632 -29.35 10.43 -29.46
CA THR A 632 -29.97 9.87 -30.65
C THR A 632 -29.94 8.36 -30.59
N TYR A 633 -31.07 7.72 -30.94
CA TYR A 633 -31.20 6.27 -30.99
C TYR A 633 -31.89 5.88 -32.30
N TYR A 634 -31.22 5.07 -33.11
CA TYR A 634 -31.81 4.53 -34.33
C TYR A 634 -31.35 3.10 -34.59
N ARG A 635 -32.18 2.38 -35.33
CA ARG A 635 -31.92 1.00 -35.76
C ARG A 635 -31.74 0.95 -37.27
N ASN A 636 -30.76 0.19 -37.73
CA ASN A 636 -30.55 -0.12 -39.13
C ASN A 636 -30.54 -1.63 -39.36
N SER A 637 -31.12 -2.08 -40.47
CA SER A 637 -31.18 -3.50 -40.83
C SER A 637 -30.10 -3.79 -41.87
N THR A 638 -29.11 -4.61 -41.49
CA THR A 638 -28.00 -4.99 -42.37
C THR A 638 -27.95 -6.50 -42.49
N GLY A 639 -28.41 -7.06 -43.62
CA GLY A 639 -28.34 -8.49 -43.87
C GLY A 639 -29.11 -9.31 -42.82
N HIS A 640 -28.41 -10.18 -42.07
CA HIS A 640 -29.00 -11.07 -41.07
C HIS A 640 -29.14 -10.47 -39.66
N ASP A 641 -28.52 -9.31 -39.39
CA ASP A 641 -28.48 -8.69 -38.07
C ASP A 641 -29.18 -7.31 -38.06
N ILE A 642 -29.48 -6.82 -36.86
CA ILE A 642 -29.95 -5.45 -36.62
C ILE A 642 -28.85 -4.70 -35.88
N VAL A 643 -28.46 -3.55 -36.42
CA VAL A 643 -27.50 -2.64 -35.81
C VAL A 643 -28.26 -1.53 -35.09
N TYR A 644 -28.02 -1.40 -33.79
CA TYR A 644 -28.55 -0.35 -32.95
C TYR A 644 -27.44 0.66 -32.66
N THR A 645 -27.69 1.93 -32.99
CA THR A 645 -26.77 3.03 -32.70
C THR A 645 -27.40 3.95 -31.68
N LEU A 646 -26.69 4.18 -30.57
CA LEU A 646 -27.04 5.11 -29.52
C LEU A 646 -25.89 6.11 -29.37
N SER A 647 -26.13 7.39 -29.64
CA SER A 647 -25.11 8.45 -29.56
C SER A 647 -25.56 9.57 -28.62
N LEU A 648 -24.63 10.06 -27.81
CA LEU A 648 -24.83 11.20 -26.92
C LEU A 648 -24.73 12.51 -27.72
N ASN A 649 -25.65 13.45 -27.49
CA ASN A 649 -25.69 14.74 -28.19
C ASN A 649 -25.09 15.89 -27.37
N THR A 650 -24.85 15.70 -26.07
CA THR A 650 -24.39 16.73 -25.12
C THR A 650 -23.02 16.37 -24.55
N VAL A 651 -22.13 17.36 -24.46
CA VAL A 651 -20.70 17.22 -24.11
C VAL A 651 -20.47 17.18 -22.58
N SER A 652 -21.49 16.87 -21.77
CA SER A 652 -21.45 17.16 -20.32
C SER A 652 -22.30 16.22 -19.45
N ALA A 653 -22.44 14.95 -19.84
CA ALA A 653 -23.24 14.01 -19.05
C ALA A 653 -22.36 13.16 -18.12
N ASP A 654 -22.47 13.40 -16.82
CA ASP A 654 -22.03 12.49 -15.77
C ASP A 654 -22.96 11.26 -15.75
N LEU A 655 -22.46 10.11 -16.22
CA LEU A 655 -23.27 8.92 -16.49
C LEU A 655 -22.85 7.73 -15.63
N TYR A 656 -23.81 7.16 -14.90
CA TYR A 656 -23.66 5.83 -14.30
C TYR A 656 -23.77 4.74 -15.35
N THR A 657 -24.68 4.90 -16.32
CA THR A 657 -24.94 3.91 -17.36
C THR A 657 -25.34 4.60 -18.64
N PHE A 658 -24.82 4.12 -19.77
CA PHE A 658 -25.28 4.48 -21.11
C PHE A 658 -25.16 3.26 -22.02
N GLY A 659 -26.24 2.82 -22.64
CA GLY A 659 -26.21 1.58 -23.41
C GLY A 659 -27.51 1.16 -24.04
N VAL A 660 -27.45 0.05 -24.75
CA VAL A 660 -28.63 -0.66 -25.24
C VAL A 660 -28.83 -1.92 -24.42
N TRP A 661 -30.06 -2.11 -23.98
CA TRP A 661 -30.49 -3.23 -23.17
C TRP A 661 -31.64 -3.98 -23.84
N GLY A 662 -31.47 -5.28 -23.96
CA GLY A 662 -32.38 -6.18 -24.63
C GLY A 662 -32.93 -7.26 -23.71
N ARG A 663 -34.19 -7.64 -23.95
CA ARG A 663 -34.83 -8.83 -23.38
C ARG A 663 -34.89 -9.92 -24.43
N LEU A 664 -34.61 -11.16 -24.01
CA LEU A 664 -34.80 -12.37 -24.79
C LEU A 664 -35.76 -13.28 -24.04
N PHE A 665 -37.02 -13.31 -24.46
CA PHE A 665 -38.10 -13.97 -23.72
C PHE A 665 -38.03 -15.49 -23.80
N THR A 666 -37.42 -16.03 -24.86
CA THR A 666 -37.30 -17.49 -25.08
C THR A 666 -36.38 -18.18 -24.08
N SER A 667 -35.44 -17.46 -23.48
CA SER A 667 -34.52 -17.97 -22.45
C SER A 667 -34.94 -17.60 -21.02
N ASP A 668 -36.16 -17.08 -20.82
CA ASP A 668 -36.68 -16.83 -19.47
C ASP A 668 -36.90 -18.17 -18.74
N GLY A 669 -36.46 -18.26 -17.48
CA GLY A 669 -36.53 -19.49 -16.68
C GLY A 669 -35.37 -20.48 -16.86
N GLU A 670 -34.43 -20.21 -17.77
CA GLU A 670 -33.18 -20.99 -17.89
C GLU A 670 -32.18 -20.67 -16.76
N ASP A 671 -31.11 -21.46 -16.64
CA ASP A 671 -30.09 -21.27 -15.62
C ASP A 671 -29.30 -19.96 -15.84
N PRO A 672 -29.02 -19.19 -14.77
CA PRO A 672 -28.31 -17.92 -14.88
C PRO A 672 -26.82 -18.08 -15.21
N HIS A 673 -26.26 -17.06 -15.84
CA HIS A 673 -24.86 -16.97 -16.24
C HIS A 673 -24.21 -15.73 -15.58
N PRO A 674 -23.24 -15.90 -14.66
CA PRO A 674 -22.75 -17.15 -14.09
C PRO A 674 -23.80 -17.86 -13.19
N PRO A 675 -23.61 -19.16 -12.89
CA PRO A 675 -24.48 -19.91 -11.98
C PRO A 675 -24.55 -19.22 -10.61
N VAL A 676 -25.72 -19.28 -9.96
CA VAL A 676 -25.90 -18.74 -8.60
C VAL A 676 -25.35 -19.76 -7.61
N ASP A 677 -24.36 -19.36 -6.81
CA ASP A 677 -23.87 -20.18 -5.69
C ASP A 677 -24.99 -20.39 -4.66
N ASP A 678 -25.09 -21.64 -4.19
CA ASP A 678 -26.08 -22.24 -3.29
C ASP A 678 -27.08 -21.27 -2.61
N PRO A 679 -28.42 -21.42 -2.83
CA PRO A 679 -29.45 -20.57 -2.21
C PRO A 679 -29.49 -20.66 -0.67
N SER A 680 -28.64 -21.48 -0.05
CA SER A 680 -28.46 -21.55 1.41
C SER A 680 -27.67 -20.36 2.00
N SER A 681 -26.94 -19.59 1.18
CA SER A 681 -26.11 -18.46 1.65
C SER A 681 -26.76 -17.08 1.54
N ALA A 682 -27.92 -16.98 0.87
CA ALA A 682 -28.76 -15.80 0.98
C ALA A 682 -29.34 -15.77 2.40
N THR A 683 -28.71 -15.01 3.30
CA THR A 683 -29.33 -14.48 4.52
C THR A 683 -30.50 -13.60 4.11
N VAL A 684 -31.59 -14.23 3.68
CA VAL A 684 -32.91 -13.70 3.88
C VAL A 684 -33.01 -13.57 5.39
N HIS A 685 -33.14 -12.33 5.86
CA HIS A 685 -33.85 -12.05 7.10
C HIS A 685 -35.24 -12.68 6.96
N LEU A 686 -35.30 -14.00 7.20
CA LEU A 686 -36.49 -14.76 7.49
C LEU A 686 -36.92 -14.20 8.85
N LEU A 687 -37.61 -13.07 8.78
CA LEU A 687 -38.49 -12.60 9.83
C LEU A 687 -39.25 -13.83 10.30
N SER A 688 -38.90 -14.17 11.53
CA SER A 688 -39.02 -15.47 12.13
C SER A 688 -40.34 -16.18 11.84
N ARG A 689 -40.28 -17.51 11.70
CA ARG A 689 -41.44 -18.39 11.92
C ARG A 689 -42.11 -18.13 13.29
N SER A 690 -41.41 -17.49 14.22
CA SER A 690 -41.92 -16.96 15.50
C SER A 690 -42.88 -15.77 15.34
N LEU A 691 -42.73 -14.93 14.31
CA LEU A 691 -43.62 -13.80 14.01
C LEU A 691 -44.92 -14.27 13.36
N PHE A 692 -44.87 -15.29 12.51
CA PHE A 692 -46.08 -15.87 11.92
C PHE A 692 -46.90 -16.65 12.96
N MET A 693 -46.25 -17.37 13.88
CA MET A 693 -46.91 -18.02 15.03
C MET A 693 -47.50 -17.01 16.01
N SER A 694 -46.80 -15.92 16.31
CA SER A 694 -47.33 -14.88 17.22
C SER A 694 -48.48 -14.09 16.60
N ILE A 695 -48.48 -13.83 15.28
CA ILE A 695 -49.61 -13.20 14.57
C ILE A 695 -50.84 -14.14 14.50
N LEU A 696 -50.64 -15.45 14.32
CA LEU A 696 -51.73 -16.45 14.36
C LEU A 696 -52.29 -16.64 15.79
N ILE A 697 -51.44 -16.59 16.82
CA ILE A 697 -51.88 -16.62 18.22
C ILE A 697 -52.60 -15.32 18.58
N TRP A 698 -52.15 -14.16 18.07
CA TRP A 698 -52.82 -12.87 18.31
C TRP A 698 -54.17 -12.78 17.59
N LEU A 699 -54.28 -13.26 16.35
CA LEU A 699 -55.54 -13.32 15.59
C LEU A 699 -56.56 -14.30 16.20
N THR A 700 -56.11 -15.42 16.78
CA THR A 700 -57.00 -16.36 17.49
C THR A 700 -57.41 -15.85 18.88
N TYR A 701 -56.58 -15.06 19.56
CA TYR A 701 -56.92 -14.39 20.81
C TYR A 701 -57.90 -13.21 20.59
N TYR A 702 -57.70 -12.43 19.52
CA TYR A 702 -58.60 -11.30 19.18
C TYR A 702 -59.99 -11.76 18.75
N HIS A 703 -60.09 -12.93 18.09
CA HIS A 703 -61.40 -13.47 17.70
C HIS A 703 -62.18 -14.09 18.88
N LYS A 704 -61.50 -14.47 19.97
CA LYS A 704 -62.15 -14.95 21.20
C LYS A 704 -62.66 -13.82 22.12
N ILE A 705 -62.09 -12.62 22.04
CA ILE A 705 -62.46 -11.50 22.91
C ILE A 705 -63.68 -10.72 22.37
N ASN A 706 -63.97 -10.77 21.07
CA ASN A 706 -65.15 -10.11 20.48
C ASN A 706 -66.46 -10.94 20.50
N ILE A 707 -66.56 -11.98 21.35
CA ILE A 707 -67.82 -12.72 21.58
C ILE A 707 -68.36 -12.48 23.01
N GLN A 708 -67.70 -11.69 23.83
CA GLN A 708 -68.29 -11.16 25.07
C GLN A 708 -67.86 -9.71 25.26
N TYR A 709 -68.54 -8.78 24.59
CA TYR A 709 -69.14 -7.55 25.13
C TYR A 709 -69.79 -6.74 24.01
#